data_AF-A0A3D0N8C9-F1
#
_entry.id   AF-A0A3D0N8C9-F1
#
_cell.length_a   1.000
_cell.length_b   1.000
_cell.length_c   1.000
_cell.angle_alpha   90.00
_cell.angle_beta   90.00
_cell.angle_gamma   90.00
#
_symmetry.space_group_name_H-M   'P 1'
#
loop_
_entity.id
_entity.type
_entity.pdbx_description
1 polymer ?
#
loop_
_entity_poly.entity_id
_entity_poly.type
_entity_poly.pdbx_seq_one_letter_code
_entity_poly.pdbx_strand_id
1 'polypeptide(L)'
;MPGGASDDIYIGAELHMTQANTVCIVGTGASAGGLQPMIEFFSAMPDEPGIAFVVVQHTDSTSRSQLPEILSRHSKMPIELAEDGTVIERDCIYVVPGHMHAALDGDRLRLTATERDGAFDVIDFFFRSLAASQRECAIGVLLSGTGSDGALGLREIRVAGGLSIAQDPEEATYDSMPAAAIRTGFVDRVLKVAEMPAAIVAYAQHLSARVRAQPEAELDTGARAESTVESIISFLRREHASDFGYYKRTTIARRIRRRMGICQIDSIEEYHRHIQEHPEAAEQLARDMLVGVTSFFRDPEAFEELRETVIRPLVEEKSPDTSIRIWVPGAATGEEAYSVAMLVHEVMAELGKNIPLQVFACDLNPEAVELARQGSYPESIRADVPEALLEKYFSWHDHTYRVRDRLREGMVFATHNMLTDPPFSRLDLVSCRNVLIYLTPQAEDLAYRVFAFALRRGGYIFLGSSDAPPSAQDMFAGVEGEARVLRRTAKKASIASLPIRARVRNLELVQSRSRGAMNSELARVSRDVLLGHFAAAVVLTTETGEVLHFFGPTSKYLEHTTGQATLSVFDMVAEPLSTRMRAAMREARDQDREQKLHGVRLGEGRQDVATDVSIIPAGRPGDEDRVFAFIFESALPRARERLDAEEAAGPGGESSVEQLTTDLAATRRDLQAVVAELQRSNEDLVVANDEVMSMNEELQSANEELQISTEELQSVNEELMTVNQQLNEKVDLIAQANADLETLFKSADIMAVFIAEDLSIRRFSPAAARLLNLLPTDVGRPISHVTHNLRDLDLPPMVEHVINTGEGVEEQLQDTEGNWYIMSIASCAMQDQLEGAVVNFANVTRVKMAEQLAARRTEKLRELAREITEAEQSERHRIAGLIHDEIQQMLAAAKMKVHAIARATEEPEVDDRVRQAVELLDSATATSRTLTTSLSPPVLRDAGFIAGLNWIAAEFKRTHGLRVTVEVVNRTEPPSDALGLFLMNAVRELLFNVVKHAETDEAELRLSRADEEVTIDVIDHGVGFDVCELKDAQGLSFGLVGIIRRMELLGGEFDLTSATGGGCHAALRLPAAVFGRPGTALSRLDDYKESARIQRGDAERPRVLIVDDHEIIRDGLARMLASGDGVEVVGTAADGHEAIELAVGLQPDVILMDIGMKPMNGIEATRIIMEQHPTMRIIGLSIHEEGKLSR
;
A
#
# COMPACT_ATOMS: atom_id res chain seq x y z
N MET A 1 4.58 -3.46 -58.49
CA MET A 1 3.10 -3.62 -58.52
C MET A 1 2.67 -3.82 -57.08
N PRO A 2 1.73 -3.02 -56.56
CA PRO A 2 1.67 -2.68 -55.15
C PRO A 2 0.80 -3.67 -54.35
N GLY A 3 0.97 -3.85 -53.03
CA GLY A 3 1.69 -3.02 -52.05
C GLY A 3 0.75 -2.01 -51.39
N GLY A 4 0.72 -1.83 -50.07
CA GLY A 4 1.65 -2.33 -49.05
C GLY A 4 1.83 -1.21 -48.05
N ALA A 5 0.90 -1.12 -47.09
CA ALA A 5 0.94 -0.19 -45.97
C ALA A 5 0.89 -1.05 -44.69
N SER A 6 1.83 -0.83 -43.79
CA SER A 6 1.88 -1.44 -42.47
C SER A 6 1.52 -0.40 -41.43
N ASP A 7 0.71 -0.80 -40.45
CA ASP A 7 0.35 0.03 -39.30
C ASP A 7 1.49 0.03 -38.25
N ASP A 8 2.70 0.39 -38.69
CA ASP A 8 3.90 0.48 -37.86
C ASP A 8 3.89 1.75 -36.97
N ILE A 9 2.93 1.81 -36.03
CA ILE A 9 2.91 2.81 -34.96
C ILE A 9 2.75 2.10 -33.61
N TYR A 10 3.85 1.56 -33.08
CA TYR A 10 4.22 1.60 -31.63
C TYR A 10 5.56 0.89 -31.36
N ILE A 11 6.65 1.36 -31.98
CA ILE A 11 8.02 1.00 -31.55
C ILE A 11 8.55 2.08 -30.62
N GLY A 12 9.04 1.67 -29.45
CA GLY A 12 9.66 2.58 -28.48
C GLY A 12 10.96 3.17 -29.01
N ALA A 13 10.96 4.47 -29.29
CA ALA A 13 12.16 5.25 -29.62
C ALA A 13 12.15 6.57 -28.84
N GLU A 14 13.29 6.90 -28.21
CA GLU A 14 13.55 8.22 -27.63
C GLU A 14 13.84 9.22 -28.77
N LEU A 15 12.79 9.61 -29.49
CA LEU A 15 12.86 10.66 -30.49
C LEU A 15 13.09 12.01 -29.80
N HIS A 16 14.35 12.42 -29.73
CA HIS A 16 14.77 13.80 -29.48
C HIS A 16 14.25 14.71 -30.60
N MET A 17 12.97 15.08 -30.56
CA MET A 17 12.45 16.20 -31.33
C MET A 17 13.12 17.48 -30.86
N THR A 18 13.62 18.29 -31.80
CA THR A 18 14.30 19.55 -31.54
C THR A 18 13.33 20.58 -30.96
N GLN A 19 13.31 20.69 -29.63
CA GLN A 19 12.36 21.47 -28.80
C GLN A 19 12.23 22.97 -29.13
N ALA A 20 13.04 23.51 -30.04
CA ALA A 20 13.22 24.94 -30.27
C ALA A 20 12.01 25.68 -30.89
N ASN A 21 10.96 25.00 -31.35
CA ASN A 21 9.86 25.64 -32.08
C ASN A 21 8.44 25.14 -31.75
N THR A 22 8.26 24.24 -30.77
CA THR A 22 6.96 23.60 -30.45
C THR A 22 5.87 24.65 -30.15
N VAL A 23 4.67 24.42 -30.67
CA VAL A 23 3.48 25.28 -30.49
C VAL A 23 2.61 24.68 -29.40
N CYS A 24 2.10 25.48 -28.46
CA CYS A 24 1.05 25.02 -27.55
C CYS A 24 -0.30 25.04 -28.26
N ILE A 25 -1.05 23.95 -28.16
CA ILE A 25 -2.28 23.73 -28.92
C ILE A 25 -3.44 23.57 -27.95
N VAL A 26 -4.44 24.44 -28.11
CA VAL A 26 -5.68 24.48 -27.34
C VAL A 26 -6.78 23.74 -28.11
N GLY A 27 -7.16 22.57 -27.62
CA GLY A 27 -8.38 21.90 -28.06
C GLY A 27 -9.59 22.49 -27.34
N THR A 28 -10.50 23.10 -28.08
CA THR A 28 -11.76 23.65 -27.56
C THR A 28 -12.92 22.76 -27.98
N GLY A 29 -13.51 22.06 -27.02
CA GLY A 29 -14.68 21.20 -27.21
C GLY A 29 -15.97 21.88 -26.77
N ALA A 30 -17.03 21.74 -27.58
CA ALA A 30 -18.36 22.23 -27.23
C ALA A 30 -19.49 21.47 -27.96
N SER A 31 -20.71 21.59 -27.44
CA SER A 31 -21.92 20.98 -28.00
C SER A 31 -23.08 21.99 -27.97
N ALA A 32 -24.32 21.55 -27.73
CA ALA A 32 -25.50 22.40 -27.65
C ALA A 32 -25.28 23.63 -26.73
N GLY A 33 -25.62 24.82 -27.22
CA GLY A 33 -25.45 26.10 -26.51
C GLY A 33 -24.03 26.69 -26.53
N GLY A 34 -22.98 25.92 -26.89
CA GLY A 34 -21.59 26.36 -26.79
C GLY A 34 -21.18 27.58 -27.62
N LEU A 35 -21.98 27.99 -28.62
CA LEU A 35 -21.68 29.11 -29.51
C LEU A 35 -21.43 30.43 -28.76
N GLN A 36 -22.25 30.74 -27.75
CA GLN A 36 -22.12 32.00 -27.01
C GLN A 36 -20.84 32.02 -26.14
N PRO A 37 -20.52 30.96 -25.36
CA PRO A 37 -19.20 30.78 -24.76
C PRO A 37 -18.02 30.91 -25.73
N MET A 38 -18.08 30.31 -26.93
CA MET A 38 -16.98 30.45 -27.91
C MET A 38 -16.80 31.89 -28.41
N ILE A 39 -17.89 32.63 -28.64
CA ILE A 39 -17.84 34.05 -29.01
C ILE A 39 -17.16 34.86 -27.90
N GLU A 40 -17.51 34.64 -26.65
CA GLU A 40 -16.95 35.35 -25.50
C GLU A 40 -15.46 34.99 -25.27
N PHE A 41 -15.13 33.69 -25.26
CA PHE A 41 -13.77 33.17 -25.13
C PHE A 41 -12.81 33.79 -26.16
N PHE A 42 -13.20 33.80 -27.45
CA PHE A 42 -12.37 34.36 -28.51
C PHE A 42 -12.41 35.90 -28.56
N SER A 43 -13.44 36.56 -28.03
CA SER A 43 -13.47 38.03 -27.87
C SER A 43 -12.56 38.53 -26.73
N ALA A 44 -12.31 37.69 -25.71
CA ALA A 44 -11.42 37.96 -24.59
C ALA A 44 -9.97 37.46 -24.81
N MET A 45 -9.71 36.75 -25.91
CA MET A 45 -8.37 36.30 -26.27
C MET A 45 -7.53 37.44 -26.88
N PRO A 46 -6.22 37.56 -26.56
CA PRO A 46 -5.31 38.47 -27.27
C PRO A 46 -5.22 38.18 -28.77
N ASP A 47 -4.78 39.17 -29.56
CA ASP A 47 -4.61 39.03 -31.02
C ASP A 47 -3.43 38.13 -31.42
N GLU A 48 -2.35 38.13 -30.64
CA GLU A 48 -1.11 37.37 -30.88
C GLU A 48 -0.69 36.61 -29.57
N PRO A 49 -1.44 35.58 -29.14
CA PRO A 49 -1.19 34.88 -27.88
C PRO A 49 0.00 33.89 -27.90
N GLY A 50 0.57 33.60 -29.07
CA GLY A 50 1.71 32.70 -29.30
C GLY A 50 1.37 31.21 -29.42
N ILE A 51 0.07 30.89 -29.50
CA ILE A 51 -0.54 29.56 -29.37
C ILE A 51 -1.56 29.31 -30.48
N ALA A 52 -1.94 28.06 -30.71
CA ALA A 52 -2.91 27.67 -31.73
C ALA A 52 -4.19 27.08 -31.13
N PHE A 53 -5.32 27.18 -31.83
CA PHE A 53 -6.62 26.65 -31.40
C PHE A 53 -7.18 25.65 -32.41
N VAL A 54 -7.75 24.56 -31.90
CA VAL A 54 -8.53 23.60 -32.69
C VAL A 54 -9.91 23.45 -32.05
N VAL A 55 -10.96 23.86 -32.78
CA VAL A 55 -12.34 23.87 -32.30
C VAL A 55 -13.08 22.64 -32.83
N VAL A 56 -13.58 21.81 -31.91
CA VAL A 56 -14.33 20.58 -32.19
C VAL A 56 -15.76 20.74 -31.68
N GLN A 57 -16.75 20.41 -32.53
CA GLN A 57 -18.17 20.58 -32.21
C GLN A 57 -18.99 19.34 -32.57
N HIS A 58 -19.70 18.81 -31.57
CA HIS A 58 -20.75 17.81 -31.79
C HIS A 58 -21.95 18.50 -32.48
N THR A 59 -22.14 18.24 -33.79
CA THR A 59 -23.21 18.89 -34.59
C THR A 59 -23.84 17.94 -35.61
N ASP A 60 -25.09 17.54 -35.37
CA ASP A 60 -25.86 16.55 -36.15
C ASP A 60 -26.20 16.96 -37.62
N SER A 61 -25.65 18.07 -38.11
CA SER A 61 -26.07 18.69 -39.38
C SER A 61 -25.01 18.61 -40.47
N THR A 62 -25.35 17.97 -41.58
CA THR A 62 -24.56 17.91 -42.84
C THR A 62 -24.46 19.24 -43.60
N SER A 63 -24.75 20.37 -42.93
CA SER A 63 -24.59 21.72 -43.47
C SER A 63 -23.16 22.23 -43.27
N ARG A 64 -22.68 23.11 -44.15
CA ARG A 64 -21.43 23.84 -43.91
C ARG A 64 -21.56 24.66 -42.64
N SER A 65 -20.68 24.41 -41.67
CA SER A 65 -20.64 25.18 -40.42
C SER A 65 -20.37 26.65 -40.72
N GLN A 66 -21.26 27.53 -40.23
CA GLN A 66 -21.08 28.99 -40.31
C GLN A 66 -20.15 29.52 -39.20
N LEU A 67 -19.59 28.64 -38.35
CA LEU A 67 -18.75 29.03 -37.22
C LEU A 67 -17.57 29.94 -37.62
N PRO A 68 -16.82 29.67 -38.71
CA PRO A 68 -15.76 30.59 -39.14
C PRO A 68 -16.28 31.99 -39.52
N GLU A 69 -17.45 32.09 -40.16
CA GLU A 69 -18.09 33.37 -40.52
C GLU A 69 -18.66 34.14 -39.32
N ILE A 70 -18.84 33.47 -38.19
CA ILE A 70 -19.30 34.06 -36.92
C ILE A 70 -18.09 34.50 -36.10
N LEU A 71 -17.15 33.59 -35.82
CA LEU A 71 -15.97 33.87 -34.98
C LEU A 71 -15.03 34.92 -35.59
N SER A 72 -14.95 35.03 -36.92
CA SER A 72 -14.14 36.06 -37.62
C SER A 72 -14.68 37.50 -37.45
N ARG A 73 -15.83 37.67 -36.79
CA ARG A 73 -16.36 38.98 -36.36
C ARG A 73 -15.92 39.37 -34.94
N HIS A 74 -15.36 38.40 -34.20
CA HIS A 74 -15.08 38.46 -32.78
C HIS A 74 -13.60 38.21 -32.42
N SER A 75 -12.81 37.64 -33.33
CA SER A 75 -11.35 37.53 -33.21
C SER A 75 -10.65 38.14 -34.44
N LYS A 76 -9.39 38.57 -34.27
CA LYS A 76 -8.50 38.99 -35.37
C LYS A 76 -7.56 37.88 -35.85
N MET A 77 -7.43 36.79 -35.11
CA MET A 77 -6.66 35.61 -35.52
C MET A 77 -7.25 35.02 -36.82
N PRO A 78 -6.44 34.53 -37.77
CA PRO A 78 -6.95 33.77 -38.92
C PRO A 78 -7.81 32.59 -38.47
N ILE A 79 -8.96 32.41 -39.11
CA ILE A 79 -9.89 31.30 -38.82
C ILE A 79 -10.08 30.48 -40.08
N GLU A 80 -9.65 29.23 -40.04
CA GLU A 80 -9.67 28.30 -41.17
C GLU A 80 -10.57 27.10 -40.87
N LEU A 81 -11.14 26.52 -41.93
CA LEU A 81 -11.75 25.20 -41.84
C LEU A 81 -10.64 24.16 -42.00
N ALA A 82 -10.53 23.19 -41.09
CA ALA A 82 -9.49 22.17 -41.18
C ALA A 82 -9.69 21.26 -42.40
N GLU A 83 -8.58 20.88 -43.05
CA GLU A 83 -8.51 19.85 -44.11
C GLU A 83 -7.55 18.73 -43.66
N ASP A 84 -7.55 17.57 -44.33
CA ASP A 84 -6.61 16.48 -43.97
C ASP A 84 -5.16 16.88 -44.28
N GLY A 85 -4.28 16.75 -43.29
CA GLY A 85 -2.87 17.11 -43.39
C GLY A 85 -2.55 18.59 -43.11
N THR A 86 -3.54 19.42 -42.75
CA THR A 86 -3.34 20.82 -42.30
C THR A 86 -2.29 20.88 -41.19
N VAL A 87 -1.26 21.71 -41.38
CA VAL A 87 -0.26 22.03 -40.35
C VAL A 87 -0.83 23.08 -39.41
N ILE A 88 -0.63 22.89 -38.10
CA ILE A 88 -1.08 23.86 -37.09
C ILE A 88 -0.03 24.95 -36.91
N GLU A 89 -0.36 26.18 -37.32
CA GLU A 89 0.46 27.37 -37.12
C GLU A 89 0.05 28.15 -35.86
N ARG A 90 0.94 29.00 -35.34
CA ARG A 90 0.65 29.88 -34.18
C ARG A 90 -0.37 30.94 -34.55
N ASP A 91 -1.13 31.40 -33.55
CA ASP A 91 -2.03 32.55 -33.64
C ASP A 91 -3.19 32.34 -34.63
N CYS A 92 -3.51 31.07 -34.93
CA CYS A 92 -4.56 30.62 -35.85
C CYS A 92 -5.62 29.75 -35.13
N ILE A 93 -6.85 29.79 -35.65
CA ILE A 93 -8.00 29.02 -35.15
C ILE A 93 -8.48 28.06 -36.26
N TYR A 94 -8.34 26.75 -36.04
CA TYR A 94 -8.80 25.71 -36.96
C TYR A 94 -10.14 25.15 -36.50
N VAL A 95 -11.17 25.20 -37.35
CA VAL A 95 -12.50 24.65 -37.07
C VAL A 95 -12.65 23.30 -37.77
N VAL A 96 -12.90 22.24 -36.99
CA VAL A 96 -13.11 20.89 -37.53
C VAL A 96 -14.52 20.79 -38.16
N PRO A 97 -14.67 20.24 -39.38
CA PRO A 97 -15.98 19.99 -39.97
C PRO A 97 -16.77 18.93 -39.17
N GLY A 98 -17.98 19.25 -38.71
CA GLY A 98 -18.81 18.39 -37.84
C GLY A 98 -19.31 17.04 -38.40
N HIS A 99 -18.73 16.56 -39.51
CA HIS A 99 -18.95 15.21 -40.07
C HIS A 99 -17.64 14.40 -40.16
N MET A 100 -16.54 14.96 -39.65
CA MET A 100 -15.20 14.39 -39.65
C MET A 100 -14.71 14.24 -38.21
N HIS A 101 -14.03 13.14 -37.91
CA HIS A 101 -13.23 13.01 -36.69
C HIS A 101 -11.85 13.63 -36.94
N ALA A 102 -11.33 14.37 -35.96
CA ALA A 102 -9.99 14.95 -36.01
C ALA A 102 -9.05 14.20 -35.05
N ALA A 103 -7.85 13.85 -35.53
CA ALA A 103 -6.73 13.40 -34.71
C ALA A 103 -5.50 14.29 -34.97
N LEU A 104 -4.63 14.45 -33.97
CA LEU A 104 -3.36 15.17 -34.09
C LEU A 104 -2.18 14.21 -34.26
N ASP A 105 -1.59 14.22 -35.46
CA ASP A 105 -0.41 13.47 -35.87
C ASP A 105 0.80 14.42 -35.86
N GLY A 106 1.48 14.54 -34.71
CA GLY A 106 2.58 15.48 -34.50
C GLY A 106 2.14 16.96 -34.57
N ASP A 107 2.43 17.61 -35.71
CA ASP A 107 2.05 19.00 -36.03
C ASP A 107 0.87 19.11 -37.00
N ARG A 108 0.23 17.98 -37.38
CA ARG A 108 -0.81 17.91 -38.42
C ARG A 108 -2.14 17.37 -37.93
N LEU A 109 -3.21 18.03 -38.36
CA LEU A 109 -4.56 17.49 -38.26
C LEU A 109 -4.77 16.38 -39.30
N ARG A 110 -5.25 15.23 -38.82
CA ARG A 110 -5.77 14.13 -39.64
C ARG A 110 -7.29 14.13 -39.55
N LEU A 111 -7.97 14.12 -40.69
CA LEU A 111 -9.42 14.14 -40.76
C LEU A 111 -9.96 12.87 -41.40
N THR A 112 -10.68 12.06 -40.62
CA THR A 112 -11.36 10.84 -41.11
C THR A 112 -12.87 11.03 -41.17
N ALA A 113 -13.52 10.48 -42.19
CA ALA A 113 -14.97 10.57 -42.34
C ALA A 113 -15.68 9.63 -41.36
N THR A 114 -16.80 10.09 -40.78
CA THR A 114 -17.55 9.33 -39.78
C THR A 114 -18.42 8.26 -40.45
N GLU A 115 -17.98 7.00 -40.47
CA GLU A 115 -18.70 5.88 -41.13
C GLU A 115 -19.90 5.33 -40.34
N ARG A 116 -20.29 5.95 -39.21
CA ARG A 116 -21.39 5.47 -38.35
C ARG A 116 -22.37 6.59 -38.01
N ASP A 117 -23.66 6.34 -38.22
CA ASP A 117 -24.74 7.09 -37.57
C ASP A 117 -24.67 6.83 -36.05
N GLY A 118 -24.22 7.84 -35.28
CA GLY A 118 -24.16 7.78 -33.80
C GLY A 118 -22.76 7.65 -33.18
N ALA A 119 -21.77 8.42 -33.66
CA ALA A 119 -20.50 8.60 -32.96
C ALA A 119 -20.63 9.71 -31.90
N PHE A 120 -20.61 9.35 -30.61
CA PHE A 120 -20.93 10.26 -29.50
C PHE A 120 -19.71 10.97 -28.85
N ASP A 121 -18.48 10.60 -29.22
CA ASP A 121 -17.25 10.91 -28.48
C ASP A 121 -16.20 11.67 -29.34
N VAL A 122 -16.64 12.70 -30.08
CA VAL A 122 -15.79 13.39 -31.08
C VAL A 122 -14.75 14.31 -30.42
N ILE A 123 -15.11 14.96 -29.32
CA ILE A 123 -14.19 15.79 -28.52
C ILE A 123 -13.20 14.90 -27.77
N ASP A 124 -13.68 13.82 -27.15
CA ASP A 124 -12.85 12.82 -26.45
C ASP A 124 -11.81 12.21 -27.40
N PHE A 125 -12.19 11.84 -28.62
CA PHE A 125 -11.26 11.31 -29.65
C PHE A 125 -10.15 12.31 -29.98
N PHE A 126 -10.50 13.57 -30.26
CA PHE A 126 -9.49 14.59 -30.56
C PHE A 126 -8.58 14.86 -29.34
N PHE A 127 -9.15 15.03 -28.14
CA PHE A 127 -8.40 15.29 -26.91
C PHE A 127 -7.45 14.14 -26.54
N ARG A 128 -7.85 12.87 -26.73
CA ARG A 128 -6.97 11.69 -26.58
C ARG A 128 -5.73 11.83 -27.49
N SER A 129 -5.89 12.22 -28.76
CA SER A 129 -4.78 12.42 -29.69
C SER A 129 -3.91 13.65 -29.38
N LEU A 130 -4.53 14.76 -28.96
CA LEU A 130 -3.85 16.00 -28.55
C LEU A 130 -2.94 15.76 -27.34
N ALA A 131 -3.42 15.01 -26.35
CA ALA A 131 -2.64 14.60 -25.18
C ALA A 131 -1.40 13.78 -25.57
N ALA A 132 -1.55 12.80 -26.46
CA ALA A 132 -0.47 11.93 -26.91
C ALA A 132 0.63 12.71 -27.66
N SER A 133 0.24 13.58 -28.61
CA SER A 133 1.16 14.30 -29.49
C SER A 133 1.83 15.53 -28.82
N GLN A 134 1.12 16.30 -27.98
CA GLN A 134 1.63 17.56 -27.44
C GLN A 134 2.03 17.52 -25.96
N ARG A 135 1.58 16.53 -25.17
CA ARG A 135 1.96 16.32 -23.76
C ARG A 135 1.77 17.56 -22.88
N GLU A 136 2.85 18.23 -22.48
CA GLU A 136 2.82 19.44 -21.64
C GLU A 136 2.37 20.68 -22.43
N CYS A 137 2.47 20.65 -23.77
CA CYS A 137 1.96 21.69 -24.67
C CYS A 137 0.48 21.51 -25.06
N ALA A 138 -0.18 20.43 -24.61
CA ALA A 138 -1.62 20.23 -24.80
C ALA A 138 -2.43 21.05 -23.79
N ILE A 139 -3.46 21.73 -24.26
CA ILE A 139 -4.43 22.44 -23.43
C ILE A 139 -5.82 22.02 -23.87
N GLY A 140 -6.64 21.53 -22.95
CA GLY A 140 -8.03 21.15 -23.20
C GLY A 140 -8.99 22.12 -22.53
N VAL A 141 -9.95 22.63 -23.30
CA VAL A 141 -11.00 23.55 -22.84
C VAL A 141 -12.36 22.95 -23.19
N LEU A 142 -13.19 22.66 -22.19
CA LEU A 142 -14.55 22.14 -22.38
C LEU A 142 -15.59 23.19 -21.98
N LEU A 143 -16.41 23.59 -22.95
CA LEU A 143 -17.44 24.62 -22.81
C LEU A 143 -18.84 24.01 -22.69
N SER A 144 -19.86 24.85 -22.47
CA SER A 144 -21.29 24.48 -22.41
C SER A 144 -21.69 23.43 -23.46
N GLY A 145 -22.43 22.42 -23.02
CA GLY A 145 -22.84 21.30 -23.86
C GLY A 145 -23.70 20.25 -23.15
N THR A 146 -24.26 19.35 -23.96
CA THR A 146 -25.06 18.20 -23.51
C THR A 146 -24.27 16.89 -23.62
N GLY A 147 -24.32 16.04 -22.58
CA GLY A 147 -23.68 14.72 -22.56
C GLY A 147 -22.39 14.70 -21.73
N SER A 148 -21.44 13.82 -22.09
CA SER A 148 -20.14 13.69 -21.41
C SER A 148 -18.92 13.72 -22.34
N ASP A 149 -19.10 14.00 -23.63
CA ASP A 149 -18.00 14.10 -24.61
C ASP A 149 -16.99 15.17 -24.19
N GLY A 150 -15.69 14.86 -24.31
CA GLY A 150 -14.56 15.67 -23.83
C GLY A 150 -14.13 15.39 -22.38
N ALA A 151 -14.92 14.68 -21.56
CA ALA A 151 -14.58 14.43 -20.16
C ALA A 151 -13.40 13.44 -19.97
N LEU A 152 -13.28 12.38 -20.77
CA LEU A 152 -12.13 11.46 -20.69
C LEU A 152 -10.91 12.07 -21.40
N GLY A 153 -11.13 12.88 -22.43
CA GLY A 153 -10.11 13.64 -23.13
C GLY A 153 -9.38 14.64 -22.23
N LEU A 154 -10.10 15.39 -21.40
CA LEU A 154 -9.48 16.29 -20.41
C LEU A 154 -8.63 15.52 -19.39
N ARG A 155 -9.05 14.31 -18.99
CA ARG A 155 -8.25 13.41 -18.15
C ARG A 155 -6.95 13.02 -18.82
N GLU A 156 -6.98 12.59 -20.08
CA GLU A 156 -5.75 12.21 -20.80
C GLU A 156 -4.79 13.40 -20.98
N ILE A 157 -5.30 14.60 -21.29
CA ILE A 157 -4.51 15.84 -21.40
C ILE A 157 -3.77 16.15 -20.09
N ARG A 158 -4.48 16.14 -18.94
CA ARG A 158 -3.88 16.34 -17.62
C ARG A 158 -2.78 15.32 -17.32
N VAL A 159 -3.01 14.06 -17.68
CA VAL A 159 -2.13 12.95 -17.32
C VAL A 159 -0.87 12.92 -18.18
N ALA A 160 -1.00 13.23 -19.48
CA ALA A 160 0.11 13.47 -20.38
C ALA A 160 0.99 14.64 -19.89
N GLY A 161 0.38 15.66 -19.26
CA GLY A 161 1.08 16.71 -18.51
C GLY A 161 0.54 18.12 -18.75
N GLY A 162 -0.32 18.27 -19.76
CA GLY A 162 -0.95 19.53 -20.17
C GLY A 162 -1.97 20.08 -19.19
N LEU A 163 -2.72 21.11 -19.60
CA LEU A 163 -3.70 21.82 -18.76
C LEU A 163 -5.14 21.46 -19.16
N SER A 164 -6.00 21.14 -18.18
CA SER A 164 -7.43 20.92 -18.41
C SER A 164 -8.30 22.01 -17.75
N ILE A 165 -9.21 22.58 -18.54
CA ILE A 165 -10.14 23.64 -18.12
C ILE A 165 -11.57 23.24 -18.48
N ALA A 166 -12.50 23.45 -17.56
CA ALA A 166 -13.94 23.38 -17.82
C ALA A 166 -14.62 24.71 -17.50
N GLN A 167 -15.69 25.02 -18.23
CA GLN A 167 -16.58 26.14 -17.91
C GLN A 167 -17.23 25.95 -16.54
N ASP A 168 -17.35 27.04 -15.79
CA ASP A 168 -18.20 27.15 -14.61
C ASP A 168 -19.64 26.67 -14.92
N PRO A 169 -20.14 25.59 -14.29
CA PRO A 169 -21.50 25.09 -14.53
C PRO A 169 -22.60 26.12 -14.27
N GLU A 170 -22.38 27.11 -13.40
CA GLU A 170 -23.37 28.17 -13.15
C GLU A 170 -23.49 29.19 -14.31
N GLU A 171 -22.50 29.23 -15.20
CA GLU A 171 -22.46 30.10 -16.39
C GLU A 171 -22.82 29.34 -17.69
N ALA A 172 -22.82 28.00 -17.65
CA ALA A 172 -23.08 27.16 -18.81
C ALA A 172 -24.58 27.17 -19.20
N THR A 173 -24.86 27.34 -20.50
CA THR A 173 -26.24 27.26 -21.02
C THR A 173 -26.78 25.82 -20.96
N TYR A 174 -25.89 24.84 -21.05
CA TYR A 174 -26.08 23.44 -20.72
C TYR A 174 -24.87 22.99 -19.89
N ASP A 175 -25.12 22.68 -18.62
CA ASP A 175 -24.13 22.39 -17.58
C ASP A 175 -23.59 20.95 -17.63
N SER A 176 -24.39 20.01 -18.15
CA SER A 176 -24.15 18.57 -18.03
C SER A 176 -22.76 18.11 -18.49
N MET A 177 -22.22 18.68 -19.57
CA MET A 177 -20.91 18.36 -20.14
C MET A 177 -19.75 18.91 -19.28
N PRO A 178 -19.66 20.23 -18.97
CA PRO A 178 -18.71 20.74 -17.98
C PRO A 178 -18.81 20.02 -16.62
N ALA A 179 -20.02 19.81 -16.11
CA ALA A 179 -20.25 19.11 -14.84
C ALA A 179 -19.83 17.63 -14.90
N ALA A 180 -19.95 16.94 -16.04
CA ALA A 180 -19.44 15.59 -16.23
C ALA A 180 -17.91 15.57 -16.14
N ALA A 181 -17.21 16.49 -16.82
CA ALA A 181 -15.76 16.62 -16.72
C ALA A 181 -15.30 16.94 -15.29
N ILE A 182 -15.97 17.85 -14.59
CA ILE A 182 -15.65 18.21 -13.19
C ILE A 182 -15.83 17.00 -12.26
N ARG A 183 -16.90 16.21 -12.43
CA ARG A 183 -17.14 14.96 -11.66
C ARG A 183 -16.04 13.90 -11.85
N THR A 184 -15.21 13.98 -12.89
CA THR A 184 -14.05 13.06 -13.03
C THR A 184 -12.91 13.37 -12.06
N GLY A 185 -12.89 14.57 -11.44
CA GLY A 185 -11.77 15.07 -10.64
C GLY A 185 -10.54 15.52 -11.44
N PHE A 186 -10.52 15.34 -12.77
CA PHE A 186 -9.36 15.62 -13.61
C PHE A 186 -9.32 17.03 -14.23
N VAL A 187 -10.30 17.90 -13.99
CA VAL A 187 -10.21 19.32 -14.34
C VAL A 187 -9.21 20.03 -13.42
N ASP A 188 -8.24 20.79 -13.95
CA ASP A 188 -7.29 21.57 -13.13
C ASP A 188 -7.86 22.93 -12.71
N ARG A 189 -8.67 23.55 -13.58
CA ARG A 189 -9.33 24.83 -13.32
C ARG A 189 -10.76 24.82 -13.83
N VAL A 190 -11.72 25.11 -12.94
CA VAL A 190 -13.07 25.54 -13.31
C VAL A 190 -13.05 27.06 -13.35
N LEU A 191 -13.45 27.66 -14.46
CA LEU A 191 -13.34 29.11 -14.70
C LEU A 191 -14.54 29.63 -15.46
N LYS A 192 -14.80 30.93 -15.30
CA LYS A 192 -15.72 31.67 -16.17
C LYS A 192 -15.08 31.88 -17.53
N VAL A 193 -15.90 31.94 -18.58
CA VAL A 193 -15.43 31.97 -19.98
C VAL A 193 -14.48 33.14 -20.24
N ALA A 194 -14.77 34.32 -19.67
CA ALA A 194 -13.92 35.50 -19.76
C ALA A 194 -12.56 35.38 -19.05
N GLU A 195 -12.40 34.44 -18.10
CA GLU A 195 -11.18 34.25 -17.31
C GLU A 195 -10.22 33.23 -17.93
N MET A 196 -10.74 32.28 -18.73
CA MET A 196 -9.95 31.22 -19.36
C MET A 196 -8.79 31.75 -20.24
N PRO A 197 -8.96 32.78 -21.10
CA PRO A 197 -7.90 33.26 -21.98
C PRO A 197 -6.64 33.68 -21.21
N ALA A 198 -6.82 34.40 -20.10
CA ALA A 198 -5.70 34.85 -19.27
C ALA A 198 -4.95 33.67 -18.61
N ALA A 199 -5.68 32.65 -18.15
CA ALA A 199 -5.10 31.44 -17.56
C ALA A 199 -4.31 30.62 -18.59
N ILE A 200 -4.86 30.46 -19.81
CA ILE A 200 -4.25 29.71 -20.93
C ILE A 200 -2.97 30.41 -21.40
N VAL A 201 -3.03 31.72 -21.66
CA VAL A 201 -1.88 32.50 -22.15
C VAL A 201 -0.74 32.50 -21.14
N ALA A 202 -1.03 32.68 -19.84
CA ALA A 202 0.00 32.67 -18.81
C ALA A 202 0.67 31.29 -18.65
N TYR A 203 -0.09 30.18 -18.74
CA TYR A 203 0.46 28.82 -18.72
C TYR A 203 1.37 28.55 -19.93
N ALA A 204 0.93 28.92 -21.14
CA ALA A 204 1.72 28.77 -22.36
C ALA A 204 2.97 29.67 -22.39
N GLN A 205 2.90 30.86 -21.81
CA GLN A 205 4.05 31.74 -21.64
C GLN A 205 5.08 31.17 -20.64
N HIS A 206 4.63 30.58 -19.53
CA HIS A 206 5.50 29.92 -18.54
C HIS A 206 6.28 28.74 -19.15
N LEU A 207 5.59 27.89 -19.92
CA LEU A 207 6.21 26.82 -20.71
C LEU A 207 7.21 27.38 -21.73
N SER A 208 6.80 28.38 -22.51
CA SER A 208 7.64 28.98 -23.56
C SER A 208 8.90 29.67 -23.02
N ALA A 209 8.80 30.32 -21.85
CA ALA A 209 9.94 30.93 -21.17
C ALA A 209 10.95 29.87 -20.71
N ARG A 210 10.46 28.76 -20.14
CA ARG A 210 11.31 27.65 -19.68
C ARG A 210 11.99 26.92 -20.84
N VAL A 211 11.28 26.60 -21.93
CA VAL A 211 11.88 25.96 -23.12
C VAL A 211 12.94 26.86 -23.76
N ARG A 212 12.71 28.18 -23.82
CA ARG A 212 13.72 29.15 -24.32
C ARG A 212 14.94 29.29 -23.41
N ALA A 213 14.85 28.90 -22.13
CA ALA A 213 15.94 29.00 -21.17
C ALA A 213 16.89 27.79 -21.16
N GLN A 214 16.53 26.65 -21.77
CA GLN A 214 17.28 25.39 -21.62
C GLN A 214 17.41 24.55 -22.91
N PRO A 215 18.49 24.77 -23.70
CA PRO A 215 18.98 23.75 -24.65
C PRO A 215 20.16 22.93 -24.11
N GLU A 216 20.95 23.48 -23.17
CA GLU A 216 22.21 22.88 -22.69
C GLU A 216 22.13 22.37 -21.23
N ALA A 217 21.03 22.66 -20.53
CA ALA A 217 20.92 22.44 -19.08
C ALA A 217 20.34 21.07 -18.65
N GLU A 218 19.95 20.19 -19.59
CA GLU A 218 19.48 18.83 -19.26
C GLU A 218 20.59 17.93 -18.68
N LEU A 219 21.86 18.34 -18.79
CA LEU A 219 23.03 17.70 -18.19
C LEU A 219 23.49 18.33 -16.85
N ASP A 220 22.91 19.46 -16.44
CA ASP A 220 23.26 20.16 -15.18
C ASP A 220 22.01 20.59 -14.41
N THR A 221 21.15 19.62 -14.07
CA THR A 221 20.21 19.77 -12.95
C THR A 221 20.98 19.68 -11.63
N GLY A 222 21.82 20.68 -11.37
CA GLY A 222 22.76 20.69 -10.25
C GLY A 222 22.12 20.37 -8.90
N ALA A 223 22.87 19.70 -8.02
CA ALA A 223 22.39 18.98 -6.84
C ALA A 223 21.44 19.75 -5.87
N ARG A 224 21.38 21.08 -5.97
CA ARG A 224 20.42 21.94 -5.25
C ARG A 224 18.97 21.71 -5.69
N ALA A 225 18.73 21.48 -6.98
CA ALA A 225 17.39 21.17 -7.48
C ALA A 225 16.93 19.79 -6.99
N GLU A 226 17.81 18.78 -7.05
CA GLU A 226 17.53 17.45 -6.50
C GLU A 226 17.29 17.48 -4.98
N SER A 227 18.10 18.19 -4.21
CA SER A 227 17.91 18.28 -2.74
C SER A 227 16.62 19.01 -2.37
N THR A 228 16.13 19.91 -3.23
CA THR A 228 14.81 20.56 -3.06
C THR A 228 13.67 19.60 -3.39
N VAL A 229 13.78 18.77 -4.45
CA VAL A 229 12.81 17.69 -4.73
C VAL A 229 12.78 16.65 -3.59
N GLU A 230 13.94 16.28 -3.05
CA GLU A 230 14.06 15.40 -1.89
C GLU A 230 13.47 16.00 -0.61
N SER A 231 13.57 17.33 -0.45
CA SER A 231 12.90 18.08 0.61
C SER A 231 11.37 18.07 0.45
N ILE A 232 10.85 18.23 -0.78
CA ILE A 232 9.41 18.14 -1.11
C ILE A 232 8.89 16.72 -0.80
N ILE A 233 9.60 15.66 -1.22
CA ILE A 233 9.23 14.27 -0.90
C ILE A 233 9.22 14.06 0.62
N SER A 234 10.23 14.60 1.34
CA SER A 234 10.33 14.53 2.79
C SER A 234 9.31 15.39 3.54
N PHE A 235 8.67 16.36 2.87
CA PHE A 235 7.52 17.11 3.36
C PHE A 235 6.21 16.33 3.14
N LEU A 236 5.96 15.84 1.91
CA LEU A 236 4.79 15.01 1.61
C LEU A 236 4.70 13.75 2.49
N ARG A 237 5.83 13.10 2.80
CA ARG A 237 5.91 11.93 3.70
C ARG A 237 5.62 12.27 5.18
N ARG A 238 5.61 13.55 5.57
CA ARG A 238 5.24 13.99 6.94
C ARG A 238 3.75 14.31 7.05
N GLU A 239 3.20 15.02 6.06
CA GLU A 239 1.82 15.48 6.07
C GLU A 239 0.82 14.45 5.51
N HIS A 240 1.26 13.56 4.61
CA HIS A 240 0.44 12.51 4.01
C HIS A 240 0.97 11.10 4.32
N ALA A 241 0.07 10.11 4.33
CA ALA A 241 0.40 8.71 4.65
C ALA A 241 1.14 7.94 3.53
N SER A 242 1.27 8.52 2.33
CA SER A 242 1.82 7.84 1.15
C SER A 242 3.32 8.07 0.99
N ASP A 243 4.10 6.99 0.87
CA ASP A 243 5.55 7.08 0.73
C ASP A 243 6.00 7.17 -0.74
N PHE A 244 6.07 8.39 -1.25
CA PHE A 244 6.60 8.69 -2.59
C PHE A 244 8.11 8.46 -2.75
N GLY A 245 8.85 8.06 -1.70
CA GLY A 245 10.27 7.72 -1.78
C GLY A 245 10.58 6.51 -2.68
N TYR A 246 9.56 5.72 -3.04
CA TYR A 246 9.66 4.60 -3.99
C TYR A 246 9.36 4.97 -5.44
N TYR A 247 9.02 6.23 -5.76
CA TYR A 247 8.71 6.69 -7.12
C TYR A 247 9.96 7.21 -7.86
N LYS A 248 9.98 7.10 -9.20
CA LYS A 248 11.07 7.62 -10.05
C LYS A 248 11.18 9.15 -9.91
N ARG A 249 12.36 9.66 -9.48
CA ARG A 249 12.62 11.10 -9.28
C ARG A 249 12.24 11.97 -10.49
N THR A 250 12.43 11.46 -11.71
CA THR A 250 12.04 12.12 -12.97
C THR A 250 10.53 12.33 -13.08
N THR A 251 9.71 11.33 -12.73
CA THR A 251 8.24 11.43 -12.69
C THR A 251 7.78 12.46 -11.65
N ILE A 252 8.36 12.42 -10.45
CA ILE A 252 8.06 13.37 -9.36
C ILE A 252 8.39 14.80 -9.81
N ALA A 253 9.60 15.02 -10.36
CA ALA A 253 10.03 16.32 -10.87
C ALA A 253 9.12 16.83 -12.00
N ARG A 254 8.60 15.94 -12.87
CA ARG A 254 7.65 16.30 -13.93
C ARG A 254 6.30 16.76 -13.36
N ARG A 255 5.73 16.05 -12.38
CA ARG A 255 4.50 16.47 -11.68
C ARG A 255 4.69 17.80 -10.91
N ILE A 256 5.84 18.00 -10.27
CA ILE A 256 6.20 19.29 -9.65
C ILE A 256 6.24 20.42 -10.70
N ARG A 257 6.96 20.23 -11.82
CA ARG A 257 7.06 21.23 -12.91
C ARG A 257 5.70 21.56 -13.55
N ARG A 258 4.82 20.58 -13.68
CA ARG A 258 3.42 20.78 -14.09
C ARG A 258 2.68 21.70 -13.12
N ARG A 259 2.72 21.37 -11.83
CA ARG A 259 2.08 22.18 -10.78
C ARG A 259 2.66 23.58 -10.67
N MET A 260 3.97 23.74 -10.86
CA MET A 260 4.62 25.05 -11.00
C MET A 260 4.03 25.89 -12.13
N GLY A 261 3.83 25.31 -13.32
CA GLY A 261 3.19 26.02 -14.45
C GLY A 261 1.74 26.39 -14.19
N ILE A 262 0.97 25.50 -13.52
CA ILE A 262 -0.43 25.78 -13.12
C ILE A 262 -0.51 26.90 -12.07
N CYS A 263 0.46 26.95 -11.14
CA CYS A 263 0.58 27.98 -10.11
C CYS A 263 1.34 29.24 -10.57
N GLN A 264 1.90 29.27 -11.78
CA GLN A 264 2.75 30.36 -12.31
C GLN A 264 3.98 30.67 -11.43
N ILE A 265 4.67 29.61 -10.97
CA ILE A 265 5.85 29.70 -10.09
C ILE A 265 7.11 29.26 -10.86
N ASP A 266 8.13 30.11 -10.91
CA ASP A 266 9.33 29.90 -11.74
C ASP A 266 10.38 28.97 -11.14
N SER A 267 10.44 28.82 -9.80
CA SER A 267 11.47 28.04 -9.12
C SER A 267 10.93 26.92 -8.22
N ILE A 268 11.67 25.81 -8.12
CA ILE A 268 11.28 24.65 -7.30
C ILE A 268 11.37 25.01 -5.80
N GLU A 269 12.31 25.87 -5.43
CA GLU A 269 12.50 26.39 -4.07
C GLU A 269 11.33 27.28 -3.61
N GLU A 270 10.77 28.09 -4.52
CA GLU A 270 9.57 28.88 -4.26
C GLU A 270 8.32 28.01 -4.22
N TYR A 271 8.21 27.01 -5.09
CA TYR A 271 7.12 26.04 -5.05
C TYR A 271 7.15 25.21 -3.74
N HIS A 272 8.34 24.84 -3.27
CA HIS A 272 8.53 24.18 -1.97
C HIS A 272 8.07 25.07 -0.79
N ARG A 273 8.27 26.39 -0.88
CA ARG A 273 7.73 27.34 0.12
C ARG A 273 6.21 27.46 0.00
N HIS A 274 5.68 27.58 -1.22
CA HIS A 274 4.25 27.69 -1.48
C HIS A 274 3.45 26.52 -0.90
N ILE A 275 3.93 25.27 -1.04
CA ILE A 275 3.27 24.09 -0.43
C ILE A 275 3.47 23.98 1.09
N GLN A 276 4.44 24.68 1.69
CA GLN A 276 4.57 24.80 3.15
C GLN A 276 3.62 25.86 3.72
N GLU A 277 3.35 26.92 2.95
CA GLU A 277 2.45 28.01 3.32
C GLU A 277 0.97 27.68 3.04
N HIS A 278 0.68 26.82 2.04
CA HIS A 278 -0.67 26.51 1.57
C HIS A 278 -0.91 24.98 1.56
N PRO A 279 -1.57 24.41 2.59
CA PRO A 279 -1.83 22.97 2.70
C PRO A 279 -2.58 22.38 1.49
N GLU A 280 -3.51 23.15 0.90
CA GLU A 280 -4.23 22.77 -0.31
C GLU A 280 -3.30 22.50 -1.50
N ALA A 281 -2.20 23.25 -1.62
CA ALA A 281 -1.22 23.08 -2.70
C ALA A 281 -0.38 21.81 -2.50
N ALA A 282 -0.12 21.42 -1.25
CA ALA A 282 0.52 20.15 -0.91
C ALA A 282 -0.42 18.95 -1.22
N GLU A 283 -1.70 19.07 -0.84
CA GLU A 283 -2.71 18.04 -1.10
C GLU A 283 -2.99 17.87 -2.60
N GLN A 284 -3.08 18.97 -3.35
CA GLN A 284 -3.19 18.94 -4.82
C GLN A 284 -1.95 18.32 -5.49
N LEU A 285 -0.75 18.53 -4.95
CA LEU A 285 0.46 17.85 -5.41
C LEU A 285 0.42 16.35 -5.09
N ALA A 286 -0.01 15.97 -3.89
CA ALA A 286 -0.16 14.57 -3.49
C ALA A 286 -1.19 13.84 -4.37
N ARG A 287 -2.33 14.47 -4.70
CA ARG A 287 -3.28 13.95 -5.69
C ARG A 287 -2.64 13.77 -7.06
N ASP A 288 -1.94 14.78 -7.61
CA ASP A 288 -1.27 14.67 -8.93
C ASP A 288 -0.16 13.58 -9.01
N MET A 289 0.38 13.12 -7.87
CA MET A 289 1.29 11.96 -7.78
C MET A 289 0.55 10.61 -7.76
N LEU A 290 -0.71 10.58 -7.30
CA LEU A 290 -1.55 9.38 -7.18
C LEU A 290 -2.57 9.23 -8.33
N VAL A 291 -2.56 10.13 -9.32
CA VAL A 291 -3.38 9.99 -10.54
C VAL A 291 -2.86 8.83 -11.40
N GLY A 292 -3.59 7.71 -11.35
CA GLY A 292 -3.57 6.65 -12.35
C GLY A 292 -4.73 6.79 -13.34
N VAL A 293 -4.46 6.60 -14.64
CA VAL A 293 -5.49 6.45 -15.67
C VAL A 293 -5.78 4.99 -15.89
N THR A 294 -7.06 4.66 -15.98
CA THR A 294 -7.55 3.36 -16.42
C THR A 294 -8.75 3.55 -17.36
N SER A 295 -9.10 2.50 -18.08
CA SER A 295 -10.26 2.39 -18.97
C SER A 295 -10.67 0.94 -19.03
N PHE A 296 -11.90 0.65 -19.46
CA PHE A 296 -12.30 -0.73 -19.69
C PHE A 296 -11.46 -1.35 -20.82
N PHE A 297 -11.10 -2.62 -20.66
CA PHE A 297 -10.33 -3.41 -21.63
C PHE A 297 -9.11 -2.70 -22.23
N ARG A 298 -8.40 -1.87 -21.45
CA ARG A 298 -7.20 -1.13 -21.86
C ARG A 298 -6.18 -2.03 -22.56
N ASP A 299 -5.83 -1.70 -23.79
CA ASP A 299 -5.10 -2.56 -24.73
C ASP A 299 -5.91 -3.86 -25.03
N PRO A 300 -7.00 -3.77 -25.85
CA PRO A 300 -7.98 -4.86 -25.97
C PRO A 300 -7.40 -6.20 -26.45
N GLU A 301 -6.41 -6.14 -27.34
CA GLU A 301 -5.67 -7.30 -27.87
C GLU A 301 -4.97 -8.08 -26.74
N ALA A 302 -4.42 -7.38 -25.76
CA ALA A 302 -3.78 -7.98 -24.59
C ALA A 302 -4.79 -8.61 -23.61
N PHE A 303 -6.03 -8.11 -23.57
CA PHE A 303 -7.13 -8.74 -22.83
C PHE A 303 -7.66 -10.00 -23.52
N GLU A 304 -7.67 -10.03 -24.85
CA GLU A 304 -8.06 -11.22 -25.62
C GLU A 304 -6.97 -12.31 -25.55
N GLU A 305 -5.69 -11.93 -25.58
CA GLU A 305 -4.60 -12.88 -25.30
C GLU A 305 -4.69 -13.44 -23.87
N LEU A 306 -4.98 -12.58 -22.87
CA LEU A 306 -5.21 -13.03 -21.48
C LEU A 306 -6.39 -14.01 -21.37
N ARG A 307 -7.45 -13.81 -22.16
CA ARG A 307 -8.65 -14.67 -22.20
C ARG A 307 -8.28 -16.10 -22.58
N GLU A 308 -7.52 -16.27 -23.66
CA GLU A 308 -7.18 -17.59 -24.21
C GLU A 308 -5.94 -18.23 -23.56
N THR A 309 -4.91 -17.45 -23.21
CA THR A 309 -3.64 -18.00 -22.65
C THR A 309 -3.67 -18.26 -21.15
N VAL A 310 -4.49 -17.52 -20.38
CA VAL A 310 -4.54 -17.60 -18.92
C VAL A 310 -5.92 -17.99 -18.41
N ILE A 311 -6.96 -17.23 -18.77
CA ILE A 311 -8.27 -17.35 -18.11
C ILE A 311 -9.02 -18.63 -18.53
N ARG A 312 -9.01 -19.00 -19.83
CA ARG A 312 -9.58 -20.28 -20.29
C ARG A 312 -8.90 -21.48 -19.62
N PRO A 313 -7.57 -21.68 -19.68
CA PRO A 313 -6.89 -22.76 -18.96
C PRO A 313 -7.17 -22.74 -17.44
N LEU A 314 -7.19 -21.57 -16.80
CA LEU A 314 -7.46 -21.45 -15.37
C LEU A 314 -8.88 -21.92 -15.00
N VAL A 315 -9.89 -21.56 -15.79
CA VAL A 315 -11.28 -22.02 -15.58
C VAL A 315 -11.41 -23.50 -15.93
N GLU A 316 -10.68 -24.02 -16.92
CA GLU A 316 -10.66 -25.45 -17.27
C GLU A 316 -10.02 -26.34 -16.19
N GLU A 317 -8.87 -25.95 -15.63
CA GLU A 317 -8.19 -26.66 -14.53
C GLU A 317 -9.00 -26.68 -13.22
N LYS A 318 -9.68 -25.57 -12.88
CA LYS A 318 -10.32 -25.40 -11.56
C LYS A 318 -11.52 -26.34 -11.37
N SER A 319 -11.63 -26.91 -10.16
CA SER A 319 -12.86 -27.57 -9.70
C SER A 319 -13.84 -26.53 -9.11
N PRO A 320 -15.17 -26.79 -9.15
CA PRO A 320 -16.17 -25.88 -8.59
C PRO A 320 -15.97 -25.54 -7.11
N ASP A 321 -15.40 -26.46 -6.34
CA ASP A 321 -15.14 -26.31 -4.90
C ASP A 321 -13.95 -25.39 -4.57
N THR A 322 -13.25 -24.85 -5.58
CA THR A 322 -12.05 -24.02 -5.40
C THR A 322 -12.22 -22.65 -6.04
N SER A 323 -12.16 -21.57 -5.24
CA SER A 323 -12.33 -20.22 -5.77
C SER A 323 -11.17 -19.79 -6.68
N ILE A 324 -11.48 -19.00 -7.72
CA ILE A 324 -10.49 -18.25 -8.49
C ILE A 324 -10.20 -16.94 -7.74
N ARG A 325 -8.91 -16.65 -7.51
CA ARG A 325 -8.45 -15.53 -6.68
C ARG A 325 -7.51 -14.63 -7.47
N ILE A 326 -7.94 -13.41 -7.75
CA ILE A 326 -7.23 -12.44 -8.58
C ILE A 326 -6.88 -11.21 -7.74
N TRP A 327 -5.70 -10.61 -7.94
CA TRP A 327 -5.32 -9.34 -7.30
C TRP A 327 -5.00 -8.28 -8.37
N VAL A 328 -5.61 -7.11 -8.24
CA VAL A 328 -5.40 -5.95 -9.11
C VAL A 328 -4.86 -4.78 -8.27
N PRO A 329 -3.54 -4.73 -8.00
CA PRO A 329 -2.88 -3.56 -7.42
C PRO A 329 -2.77 -2.40 -8.42
N GLY A 330 -3.15 -1.20 -7.99
CA GLY A 330 -3.28 -0.01 -8.86
C GLY A 330 -4.60 0.01 -9.64
N ALA A 331 -5.69 -0.47 -9.02
CA ALA A 331 -6.99 -0.60 -9.67
C ALA A 331 -7.64 0.74 -10.06
N ALA A 332 -7.14 1.89 -9.56
CA ALA A 332 -7.70 3.21 -9.75
C ALA A 332 -9.23 3.22 -9.54
N THR A 333 -10.00 3.69 -10.51
CA THR A 333 -11.48 3.77 -10.50
C THR A 333 -12.18 2.44 -10.82
N GLY A 334 -11.45 1.32 -10.93
CA GLY A 334 -11.98 -0.04 -10.94
C GLY A 334 -12.16 -0.69 -12.31
N GLU A 335 -12.03 0.05 -13.41
CA GLU A 335 -12.32 -0.42 -14.77
C GLU A 335 -11.53 -1.70 -15.15
N GLU A 336 -10.24 -1.78 -14.83
CA GLU A 336 -9.43 -2.99 -15.06
C GLU A 336 -9.96 -4.19 -14.27
N ALA A 337 -10.28 -3.99 -12.99
CA ALA A 337 -10.73 -5.07 -12.11
C ALA A 337 -12.10 -5.62 -12.55
N TYR A 338 -13.01 -4.75 -12.99
CA TYR A 338 -14.28 -5.17 -13.61
C TYR A 338 -14.08 -5.79 -15.00
N SER A 339 -13.12 -5.32 -15.81
CA SER A 339 -12.77 -5.93 -17.11
C SER A 339 -12.32 -7.39 -16.95
N VAL A 340 -11.40 -7.65 -16.02
CA VAL A 340 -10.95 -9.03 -15.71
C VAL A 340 -12.09 -9.87 -15.14
N ALA A 341 -12.94 -9.31 -14.27
CA ALA A 341 -14.09 -10.04 -13.72
C ALA A 341 -15.14 -10.43 -14.79
N MET A 342 -15.43 -9.53 -15.75
CA MET A 342 -16.28 -9.83 -16.90
C MET A 342 -15.68 -10.93 -17.78
N LEU A 343 -14.39 -10.82 -18.12
CA LEU A 343 -13.67 -11.80 -18.95
C LEU A 343 -13.75 -13.22 -18.35
N VAL A 344 -13.55 -13.33 -17.05
CA VAL A 344 -13.66 -14.58 -16.29
C VAL A 344 -15.10 -15.13 -16.30
N HIS A 345 -16.12 -14.28 -16.13
CA HIS A 345 -17.51 -14.73 -16.16
C HIS A 345 -18.00 -15.17 -17.55
N GLU A 346 -17.50 -14.58 -18.65
CA GLU A 346 -17.78 -15.08 -20.00
C GLU A 346 -17.21 -16.49 -20.19
N VAL A 347 -15.92 -16.68 -19.87
CA VAL A 347 -15.25 -17.98 -19.99
C VAL A 347 -15.90 -19.06 -19.10
N MET A 348 -16.35 -18.71 -17.89
CA MET A 348 -17.15 -19.62 -17.06
C MET A 348 -18.48 -20.01 -17.72
N ALA A 349 -19.16 -19.06 -18.35
CA ALA A 349 -20.44 -19.29 -19.03
C ALA A 349 -20.28 -20.14 -20.30
N GLU A 350 -19.23 -19.90 -21.10
CA GLU A 350 -18.85 -20.71 -22.27
C GLU A 350 -18.61 -22.18 -21.89
N LEU A 351 -17.84 -22.40 -20.82
CA LEU A 351 -17.46 -23.73 -20.34
C LEU A 351 -18.54 -24.40 -19.46
N GLY A 352 -19.68 -23.74 -19.24
CA GLY A 352 -20.78 -24.24 -18.42
C GLY A 352 -20.41 -24.46 -16.94
N LYS A 353 -19.34 -23.83 -16.45
CA LYS A 353 -18.87 -23.95 -15.06
C LYS A 353 -19.41 -22.82 -14.19
N ASN A 354 -19.62 -23.09 -12.91
CA ASN A 354 -19.86 -22.09 -11.89
C ASN A 354 -18.81 -22.27 -10.78
N ILE A 355 -17.86 -21.33 -10.69
CA ILE A 355 -16.72 -21.38 -9.76
C ILE A 355 -16.70 -20.06 -8.99
N PRO A 356 -16.54 -20.03 -7.66
CA PRO A 356 -16.53 -18.78 -6.91
C PRO A 356 -15.36 -17.88 -7.34
N LEU A 357 -15.63 -16.61 -7.67
CA LEU A 357 -14.61 -15.62 -8.03
C LEU A 357 -14.38 -14.65 -6.86
N GLN A 358 -13.11 -14.32 -6.61
CA GLN A 358 -12.69 -13.26 -5.69
C GLN A 358 -11.63 -12.38 -6.35
N VAL A 359 -11.96 -11.12 -6.61
CA VAL A 359 -11.05 -10.11 -7.15
C VAL A 359 -10.74 -9.09 -6.05
N PHE A 360 -9.51 -9.13 -5.54
CA PHE A 360 -8.97 -8.12 -4.64
C PHE A 360 -8.51 -6.94 -5.50
N ALA A 361 -9.20 -5.81 -5.44
CA ALA A 361 -8.88 -4.61 -6.21
C ALA A 361 -8.46 -3.50 -5.25
N CYS A 362 -7.27 -2.93 -5.44
CA CYS A 362 -6.75 -1.98 -4.47
C CYS A 362 -5.88 -0.89 -5.08
N ASP A 363 -5.87 0.26 -4.41
CA ASP A 363 -5.11 1.45 -4.81
C ASP A 363 -4.57 2.17 -3.56
N LEU A 364 -3.73 3.18 -3.79
CA LEU A 364 -3.30 4.13 -2.76
C LEU A 364 -4.30 5.29 -2.62
N ASN A 365 -5.04 5.64 -3.68
CA ASN A 365 -6.02 6.71 -3.65
C ASN A 365 -7.38 6.22 -3.07
N PRO A 366 -7.81 6.69 -1.88
CA PRO A 366 -9.09 6.28 -1.29
C PRO A 366 -10.31 6.80 -2.07
N GLU A 367 -10.22 7.94 -2.76
CA GLU A 367 -11.31 8.50 -3.57
C GLU A 367 -11.59 7.58 -4.77
N ALA A 368 -10.54 7.12 -5.45
CA ALA A 368 -10.64 6.20 -6.57
C ALA A 368 -11.18 4.82 -6.15
N VAL A 369 -10.74 4.30 -5.00
CA VAL A 369 -11.27 3.04 -4.40
C VAL A 369 -12.76 3.14 -4.08
N GLU A 370 -13.25 4.31 -3.65
CA GLU A 370 -14.67 4.51 -3.36
C GLU A 370 -15.50 4.64 -4.65
N LEU A 371 -15.01 5.34 -5.68
CA LEU A 371 -15.64 5.35 -7.02
C LEU A 371 -15.71 3.93 -7.61
N ALA A 372 -14.63 3.16 -7.51
CA ALA A 372 -14.59 1.76 -7.93
C ALA A 372 -15.59 0.87 -7.17
N ARG A 373 -15.70 1.09 -5.85
CA ARG A 373 -16.68 0.42 -4.98
C ARG A 373 -18.12 0.79 -5.32
N GLN A 374 -18.39 2.03 -5.72
CA GLN A 374 -19.70 2.48 -6.20
C GLN A 374 -20.04 1.85 -7.56
N GLY A 375 -19.05 1.68 -8.43
CA GLY A 375 -19.19 1.00 -9.73
C GLY A 375 -20.19 1.70 -10.65
N SER A 376 -20.11 3.04 -10.73
CA SER A 376 -20.99 3.89 -11.53
C SER A 376 -20.14 4.74 -12.48
N TYR A 377 -20.40 4.62 -13.78
CA TYR A 377 -19.53 5.14 -14.85
C TYR A 377 -20.32 6.00 -15.85
N PRO A 378 -19.68 6.97 -16.55
CA PRO A 378 -20.34 7.82 -17.54
C PRO A 378 -20.76 7.05 -18.80
N GLU A 379 -21.55 7.69 -19.67
CA GLU A 379 -22.04 7.10 -20.92
C GLU A 379 -20.91 6.72 -21.91
N SER A 380 -19.81 7.47 -21.89
CA SER A 380 -18.66 7.28 -22.78
C SER A 380 -17.89 5.96 -22.60
N ILE A 381 -18.22 5.14 -21.60
CA ILE A 381 -17.69 3.76 -21.55
C ILE A 381 -18.20 2.88 -22.71
N ARG A 382 -19.20 3.31 -23.48
CA ARG A 382 -19.59 2.65 -24.75
C ARG A 382 -18.47 2.61 -25.79
N ALA A 383 -17.51 3.52 -25.73
CA ALA A 383 -16.33 3.48 -26.60
C ALA A 383 -15.36 2.34 -26.22
N ASP A 384 -15.28 2.01 -24.93
CA ASP A 384 -14.29 1.09 -24.37
C ASP A 384 -14.90 -0.31 -24.01
N VAL A 385 -16.23 -0.46 -23.90
CA VAL A 385 -16.95 -1.70 -23.54
C VAL A 385 -17.89 -2.16 -24.66
N PRO A 386 -17.75 -3.40 -25.19
CA PRO A 386 -18.70 -3.97 -26.15
C PRO A 386 -20.15 -4.01 -25.64
N GLU A 387 -21.12 -3.62 -26.47
CA GLU A 387 -22.54 -3.48 -26.11
C GLU A 387 -23.14 -4.76 -25.47
N ALA A 388 -22.77 -5.94 -25.98
CA ALA A 388 -23.22 -7.23 -25.42
C ALA A 388 -22.75 -7.48 -23.97
N LEU A 389 -21.67 -6.82 -23.53
CA LEU A 389 -21.24 -6.82 -22.13
C LEU A 389 -21.96 -5.74 -21.32
N LEU A 390 -22.24 -4.56 -21.91
CA LEU A 390 -23.05 -3.52 -21.27
C LEU A 390 -24.45 -4.02 -20.92
N GLU A 391 -25.17 -4.61 -21.88
CA GLU A 391 -26.51 -5.20 -21.67
C GLU A 391 -26.53 -6.32 -20.62
N LYS A 392 -25.40 -7.02 -20.44
CA LYS A 392 -25.26 -8.20 -19.57
C LYS A 392 -24.83 -7.84 -18.15
N TYR A 393 -23.94 -6.86 -18.00
CA TYR A 393 -23.24 -6.57 -16.74
C TYR A 393 -23.54 -5.21 -16.13
N PHE A 394 -24.12 -4.27 -16.87
CA PHE A 394 -24.40 -2.91 -16.38
C PHE A 394 -25.91 -2.62 -16.39
N SER A 395 -26.30 -1.57 -15.68
CA SER A 395 -27.67 -1.08 -15.61
C SER A 395 -27.66 0.43 -15.81
N TRP A 396 -28.49 0.90 -16.75
CA TRP A 396 -28.55 2.31 -17.13
C TRP A 396 -29.51 3.07 -16.22
N HIS A 397 -28.99 4.00 -15.42
CA HIS A 397 -29.75 4.83 -14.49
C HIS A 397 -29.11 6.22 -14.40
N ASP A 398 -29.93 7.27 -14.35
CA ASP A 398 -29.50 8.65 -14.09
C ASP A 398 -28.32 9.13 -14.97
N HIS A 399 -28.37 8.79 -16.26
CA HIS A 399 -27.32 9.06 -17.27
C HIS A 399 -25.96 8.39 -16.98
N THR A 400 -25.94 7.30 -16.23
CA THR A 400 -24.75 6.51 -15.89
C THR A 400 -24.97 5.00 -16.06
N TYR A 401 -23.88 4.29 -16.36
CA TYR A 401 -23.80 2.84 -16.34
C TYR A 401 -23.33 2.34 -14.97
N ARG A 402 -24.24 1.72 -14.21
CA ARG A 402 -23.96 1.12 -12.91
C ARG A 402 -23.77 -0.40 -13.03
N VAL A 403 -22.63 -0.91 -12.59
CA VAL A 403 -22.30 -2.34 -12.57
C VAL A 403 -23.31 -3.12 -11.71
N ARG A 404 -23.82 -4.23 -12.24
CA ARG A 404 -24.79 -5.12 -11.56
C ARG A 404 -24.15 -5.90 -10.42
N ASP A 405 -24.93 -6.16 -9.38
CA ASP A 405 -24.45 -6.75 -8.12
C ASP A 405 -23.79 -8.14 -8.31
N ARG A 406 -24.23 -8.92 -9.31
CA ARG A 406 -23.62 -10.21 -9.70
C ARG A 406 -22.10 -10.15 -9.93
N LEU A 407 -21.57 -9.03 -10.45
CA LEU A 407 -20.12 -8.82 -10.54
C LEU A 407 -19.55 -8.37 -9.19
N ARG A 408 -20.22 -7.41 -8.55
CA ARG A 408 -19.76 -6.72 -7.33
C ARG A 408 -19.62 -7.67 -6.13
N GLU A 409 -20.45 -8.71 -6.04
CA GLU A 409 -20.36 -9.77 -5.02
C GLU A 409 -18.99 -10.47 -4.99
N GLY A 410 -18.29 -10.52 -6.13
CA GLY A 410 -16.93 -11.08 -6.23
C GLY A 410 -15.80 -10.07 -5.95
N MET A 411 -16.09 -8.78 -5.76
CA MET A 411 -15.10 -7.71 -5.70
C MET A 411 -14.79 -7.29 -4.26
N VAL A 412 -13.50 -7.12 -3.95
CA VAL A 412 -13.03 -6.60 -2.65
C VAL A 412 -12.20 -5.35 -2.89
N PHE A 413 -12.84 -4.18 -2.77
CA PHE A 413 -12.22 -2.86 -2.94
C PHE A 413 -11.65 -2.31 -1.62
N ALA A 414 -10.33 -2.13 -1.54
CA ALA A 414 -9.64 -1.63 -0.35
C ALA A 414 -8.45 -0.72 -0.69
N THR A 415 -8.13 0.24 0.19
CA THR A 415 -6.87 0.99 0.11
C THR A 415 -5.73 0.10 0.60
N HIS A 416 -4.67 -0.09 -0.19
CA HIS A 416 -3.57 -1.02 0.14
C HIS A 416 -2.28 -0.60 -0.57
N ASN A 417 -1.17 -0.56 0.18
CA ASN A 417 0.16 -0.33 -0.38
C ASN A 417 0.88 -1.67 -0.59
N MET A 418 0.94 -2.12 -1.84
CA MET A 418 1.58 -3.37 -2.27
C MET A 418 3.06 -3.56 -1.87
N LEU A 419 3.78 -2.50 -1.47
CA LEU A 419 5.19 -2.55 -1.04
C LEU A 419 5.35 -2.63 0.48
N THR A 420 4.42 -2.08 1.27
CA THR A 420 4.52 -1.99 2.73
C THR A 420 3.55 -2.90 3.48
N ASP A 421 2.39 -3.18 2.89
CA ASP A 421 1.29 -3.87 3.55
C ASP A 421 1.35 -5.38 3.27
N PRO A 422 0.78 -6.23 4.15
CA PRO A 422 0.76 -7.67 3.92
C PRO A 422 0.03 -8.02 2.62
N PRO A 423 0.64 -8.79 1.70
CA PRO A 423 -0.02 -9.18 0.46
C PRO A 423 -1.05 -10.28 0.67
N PHE A 424 -2.03 -10.34 -0.22
CA PHE A 424 -2.93 -11.47 -0.35
C PHE A 424 -2.13 -12.74 -0.71
N SER A 425 -2.65 -13.92 -0.36
CA SER A 425 -1.97 -15.20 -0.64
C SER A 425 -2.86 -16.20 -1.36
N ARG A 426 -2.21 -17.17 -2.01
CA ARG A 426 -2.82 -18.21 -2.85
C ARG A 426 -3.65 -17.61 -4.00
N LEU A 427 -3.09 -16.61 -4.66
CA LEU A 427 -3.67 -16.02 -5.86
C LEU A 427 -3.42 -16.90 -7.09
N ASP A 428 -4.32 -16.87 -8.06
CA ASP A 428 -4.15 -17.51 -9.36
C ASP A 428 -3.55 -16.55 -10.41
N LEU A 429 -3.95 -15.28 -10.36
CA LEU A 429 -3.51 -14.19 -11.23
C LEU A 429 -3.26 -12.91 -10.42
N VAL A 430 -2.24 -12.14 -10.82
CA VAL A 430 -2.05 -10.73 -10.46
C VAL A 430 -2.14 -9.90 -11.74
N SER A 431 -2.91 -8.82 -11.77
CA SER A 431 -2.92 -7.83 -12.86
C SER A 431 -2.35 -6.53 -12.34
N CYS A 432 -1.16 -6.14 -12.80
CA CYS A 432 -0.43 -4.97 -12.31
C CYS A 432 0.07 -4.17 -13.51
N ARG A 433 -0.83 -3.37 -14.10
CA ARG A 433 -0.62 -2.72 -15.39
C ARG A 433 -0.45 -1.22 -15.23
N ASN A 434 0.57 -0.67 -15.89
CA ASN A 434 0.94 0.74 -15.86
C ASN A 434 1.22 1.32 -14.46
N VAL A 435 1.51 0.47 -13.47
CA VAL A 435 1.90 0.87 -12.10
C VAL A 435 3.42 0.87 -11.94
N LEU A 436 4.09 -0.18 -12.43
CA LEU A 436 5.52 -0.38 -12.20
C LEU A 436 6.36 0.68 -12.91
N ILE A 437 5.89 1.20 -14.05
CA ILE A 437 6.49 2.35 -14.75
C ILE A 437 6.80 3.55 -13.83
N TYR A 438 6.08 3.75 -12.72
CA TYR A 438 6.29 4.85 -11.79
C TYR A 438 7.33 4.57 -10.69
N LEU A 439 7.70 3.31 -10.42
CA LEU A 439 8.46 2.87 -9.24
C LEU A 439 9.97 2.78 -9.49
N THR A 440 10.84 3.07 -8.52
CA THR A 440 12.29 2.87 -8.69
C THR A 440 12.61 1.38 -8.96
N PRO A 441 13.71 1.02 -9.66
CA PRO A 441 14.03 -0.38 -9.95
C PRO A 441 14.12 -1.29 -8.72
N GLN A 442 14.50 -0.73 -7.57
CA GLN A 442 14.51 -1.42 -6.27
C GLN A 442 13.10 -1.71 -5.73
N ALA A 443 12.12 -0.85 -6.05
CA ALA A 443 10.71 -1.02 -5.73
C ALA A 443 9.99 -1.94 -6.74
N GLU A 444 10.33 -1.86 -8.03
CA GLU A 444 9.89 -2.82 -9.06
C GLU A 444 10.32 -4.26 -8.67
N ASP A 445 11.59 -4.45 -8.31
CA ASP A 445 12.15 -5.74 -7.84
C ASP A 445 11.54 -6.22 -6.50
N LEU A 446 11.18 -5.31 -5.60
CA LEU A 446 10.40 -5.65 -4.39
C LEU A 446 8.97 -6.10 -4.74
N ALA A 447 8.28 -5.40 -5.64
CA ALA A 447 6.95 -5.77 -6.12
C ALA A 447 6.95 -7.18 -6.71
N TYR A 448 7.92 -7.50 -7.57
CA TYR A 448 8.04 -8.84 -8.15
C TYR A 448 8.29 -9.93 -7.10
N ARG A 449 9.05 -9.67 -6.03
CA ARG A 449 9.15 -10.60 -4.88
C ARG A 449 7.83 -10.77 -4.13
N VAL A 450 7.07 -9.70 -3.94
CA VAL A 450 5.74 -9.74 -3.31
C VAL A 450 4.76 -10.56 -4.16
N PHE A 451 4.73 -10.37 -5.48
CA PHE A 451 3.92 -11.18 -6.39
C PHE A 451 4.35 -12.66 -6.40
N ALA A 452 5.66 -12.93 -6.39
CA ALA A 452 6.20 -14.28 -6.30
C ALA A 452 5.84 -14.98 -4.98
N PHE A 453 5.58 -14.24 -3.89
CA PHE A 453 5.07 -14.80 -2.65
C PHE A 453 3.54 -15.00 -2.69
N ALA A 454 2.80 -14.03 -3.23
CA ALA A 454 1.34 -14.00 -3.25
C ALA A 454 0.68 -15.08 -4.16
N LEU A 455 1.27 -15.32 -5.33
CA LEU A 455 0.77 -16.28 -6.33
C LEU A 455 0.94 -17.75 -5.94
N ARG A 456 0.06 -18.62 -6.45
CA ARG A 456 0.27 -20.08 -6.48
C ARG A 456 1.42 -20.45 -7.44
N ARG A 457 2.01 -21.64 -7.27
CA ARG A 457 2.93 -22.22 -8.28
C ARG A 457 2.19 -22.34 -9.62
N GLY A 458 2.81 -21.91 -10.71
CA GLY A 458 2.18 -21.88 -12.03
C GLY A 458 1.08 -20.82 -12.22
N GLY A 459 0.83 -19.96 -11.23
CA GLY A 459 -0.01 -18.77 -11.36
C GLY A 459 0.69 -17.65 -12.14
N TYR A 460 -0.08 -16.63 -12.53
CA TYR A 460 0.31 -15.69 -13.57
C TYR A 460 0.39 -14.23 -13.09
N ILE A 461 1.18 -13.40 -13.76
CA ILE A 461 1.14 -11.94 -13.71
C ILE A 461 0.79 -11.42 -15.09
N PHE A 462 -0.14 -10.48 -15.17
CA PHE A 462 -0.43 -9.67 -16.36
C PHE A 462 0.08 -8.23 -16.12
N LEU A 463 0.84 -7.71 -17.08
CA LEU A 463 1.48 -6.39 -17.02
C LEU A 463 0.96 -5.47 -18.14
N GLY A 464 1.23 -4.17 -18.04
CA GLY A 464 1.01 -3.21 -19.12
C GLY A 464 2.12 -3.32 -20.18
N SER A 465 1.82 -2.89 -21.41
CA SER A 465 2.77 -2.86 -22.54
C SER A 465 4.07 -2.10 -22.24
N SER A 466 4.01 -1.13 -21.32
CA SER A 466 5.15 -0.29 -20.91
C SER A 466 5.90 -0.78 -19.66
N ASP A 467 5.35 -1.72 -18.87
CA ASP A 467 6.00 -2.18 -17.64
C ASP A 467 7.18 -3.11 -17.95
N ALA A 468 8.34 -2.86 -17.32
CA ALA A 468 9.54 -3.65 -17.56
C ALA A 468 9.42 -5.04 -16.88
N PRO A 469 9.77 -6.14 -17.58
CA PRO A 469 9.80 -7.47 -16.98
C PRO A 469 10.88 -7.58 -15.89
N PRO A 470 10.75 -8.52 -14.94
CA PRO A 470 11.68 -8.65 -13.82
C PRO A 470 13.09 -9.02 -14.29
N SER A 471 14.10 -8.28 -13.81
CA SER A 471 15.51 -8.56 -14.08
C SER A 471 15.97 -9.95 -13.60
N ALA A 472 15.27 -10.52 -12.61
CA ALA A 472 15.52 -11.85 -12.06
C ALA A 472 14.62 -12.91 -12.71
N GLN A 473 15.03 -13.40 -13.89
CA GLN A 473 14.34 -14.43 -14.69
C GLN A 473 14.08 -15.76 -13.93
N ASP A 474 14.75 -15.99 -12.81
CA ASP A 474 14.67 -17.22 -12.04
C ASP A 474 13.30 -17.46 -11.35
N MET A 475 12.52 -16.39 -11.10
CA MET A 475 11.21 -16.48 -10.44
C MET A 475 10.02 -16.57 -11.42
N PHE A 476 10.19 -16.08 -12.64
CA PHE A 476 9.13 -15.92 -13.63
C PHE A 476 9.62 -16.24 -15.04
N ALA A 477 8.91 -17.12 -15.73
CA ALA A 477 9.08 -17.32 -17.16
C ALA A 477 8.09 -16.44 -17.93
N GLY A 478 8.46 -15.94 -19.11
CA GLY A 478 7.50 -15.34 -20.04
C GLY A 478 6.55 -16.40 -20.61
N VAL A 479 5.35 -15.97 -20.99
CA VAL A 479 4.47 -16.71 -21.91
C VAL A 479 4.74 -16.18 -23.32
N GLU A 480 4.59 -17.03 -24.35
CA GLU A 480 4.72 -16.60 -25.75
C GLU A 480 3.46 -15.86 -26.20
N GLY A 481 3.62 -14.62 -26.67
CA GLY A 481 2.54 -13.71 -27.06
C GLY A 481 3.05 -12.28 -27.24
N GLU A 482 2.14 -11.35 -27.52
CA GLU A 482 2.40 -9.91 -27.57
C GLU A 482 2.04 -9.23 -26.23
N ALA A 483 1.10 -9.81 -25.47
CA ALA A 483 0.79 -9.38 -24.12
C ALA A 483 1.89 -9.74 -23.13
N ARG A 484 2.19 -8.83 -22.18
CA ARG A 484 3.22 -9.06 -21.16
C ARG A 484 2.70 -9.94 -20.02
N VAL A 485 2.55 -11.23 -20.31
CA VAL A 485 2.15 -12.27 -19.34
C VAL A 485 3.37 -13.05 -18.84
N LEU A 486 3.47 -13.21 -17.53
CA LEU A 486 4.53 -13.95 -16.85
C LEU A 486 3.94 -15.10 -16.01
N ARG A 487 4.59 -16.27 -15.99
CA ARG A 487 4.17 -17.44 -15.20
C ARG A 487 5.17 -17.73 -14.09
N ARG A 488 4.69 -17.91 -12.85
CA ARG A 488 5.52 -18.21 -11.67
C ARG A 488 6.16 -19.58 -11.78
N THR A 489 7.49 -19.64 -11.74
CA THR A 489 8.28 -20.88 -11.83
C THR A 489 8.20 -21.75 -10.56
N ALA A 490 8.73 -22.98 -10.63
CA ALA A 490 8.70 -23.93 -9.52
C ALA A 490 9.73 -23.62 -8.40
N LYS A 491 10.74 -22.77 -8.65
CA LYS A 491 11.77 -22.39 -7.67
C LYS A 491 11.12 -21.74 -6.44
N LYS A 492 11.60 -22.08 -5.24
CA LYS A 492 11.09 -21.53 -3.99
C LYS A 492 11.60 -20.09 -3.80
N ALA A 493 10.74 -19.10 -4.05
CA ALA A 493 10.94 -17.75 -3.54
C ALA A 493 11.11 -17.83 -2.01
N SER A 494 12.25 -17.36 -1.50
CA SER A 494 12.58 -17.47 -0.07
C SER A 494 11.87 -16.40 0.73
N ILE A 495 11.18 -16.81 1.80
CA ILE A 495 10.48 -15.90 2.74
C ILE A 495 11.49 -14.99 3.49
N ALA A 496 12.79 -15.32 3.46
CA ALA A 496 13.84 -14.54 4.12
C ALA A 496 14.14 -13.18 3.46
N SER A 497 13.72 -12.93 2.22
CA SER A 497 14.05 -11.69 1.46
C SER A 497 12.93 -10.63 1.42
N LEU A 498 11.83 -10.81 2.18
CA LEU A 498 10.74 -9.83 2.25
C LEU A 498 10.87 -8.91 3.48
N PRO A 499 10.87 -7.56 3.33
CA PRO A 499 11.03 -6.60 4.43
C PRO A 499 9.81 -6.53 5.37
N ILE A 500 8.67 -7.12 4.99
CA ILE A 500 7.37 -7.11 5.70
C ILE A 500 7.43 -7.77 7.10
N ARG A 501 8.51 -8.50 7.41
CA ARG A 501 8.69 -9.28 8.66
C ARG A 501 8.56 -8.50 9.98
N ALA A 502 8.63 -7.17 9.97
CA ALA A 502 8.59 -6.35 11.18
C ALA A 502 7.23 -6.37 11.93
N ARG A 503 6.10 -6.63 11.24
CA ARG A 503 4.74 -6.57 11.85
C ARG A 503 4.04 -7.91 12.06
N VAL A 504 4.41 -8.97 11.35
CA VAL A 504 3.64 -10.24 11.31
C VAL A 504 3.92 -11.18 12.50
N ARG A 505 4.95 -10.89 13.31
CA ARG A 505 5.54 -11.81 14.30
C ARG A 505 4.60 -12.29 15.42
N ASN A 506 3.45 -11.65 15.62
CA ASN A 506 2.48 -12.00 16.68
C ASN A 506 1.33 -12.93 16.24
N LEU A 507 1.26 -13.39 14.97
CA LEU A 507 0.14 -14.20 14.47
C LEU A 507 0.48 -15.63 14.00
N GLU A 508 1.75 -15.97 13.74
CA GLU A 508 2.11 -17.30 13.20
C GLU A 508 2.31 -18.42 14.23
N LEU A 509 2.03 -18.17 15.52
CA LEU A 509 2.22 -19.16 16.60
C LEU A 509 1.08 -20.20 16.76
N VAL A 510 0.03 -20.13 15.93
CA VAL A 510 -1.21 -20.93 16.12
C VAL A 510 -1.46 -21.99 15.04
N GLN A 511 -0.87 -21.89 13.84
CA GLN A 511 -1.14 -22.84 12.73
C GLN A 511 0.02 -23.79 12.41
N SER A 512 0.21 -24.78 13.27
CA SER A 512 0.85 -26.03 12.86
C SER A 512 -0.15 -26.98 12.16
N ARG A 513 0.36 -28.03 11.48
CA ARG A 513 -0.37 -29.11 10.79
C ARG A 513 -1.01 -28.78 9.42
N SER A 514 -0.18 -28.65 8.39
CA SER A 514 -0.53 -29.11 7.03
C SER A 514 0.69 -29.55 6.21
N ARG A 515 1.29 -30.69 6.58
CA ARG A 515 2.23 -31.45 5.73
C ARG A 515 1.55 -32.76 5.31
N GLY A 516 0.69 -32.70 4.29
CA GLY A 516 -0.15 -33.83 3.88
C GLY A 516 -0.68 -33.71 2.46
N ALA A 517 0.19 -33.95 1.47
CA ALA A 517 -0.18 -34.14 0.07
C ALA A 517 0.81 -35.08 -0.64
N MET A 518 2.10 -34.75 -0.58
CA MET A 518 3.18 -35.48 -1.28
C MET A 518 3.44 -36.91 -0.76
N ASN A 519 2.89 -37.29 0.41
CA ASN A 519 3.04 -38.63 0.96
C ASN A 519 2.05 -39.66 0.37
N SER A 520 1.09 -39.24 -0.46
CA SER A 520 -0.01 -40.12 -0.90
C SER A 520 0.40 -41.21 -1.91
N GLU A 521 1.22 -40.85 -2.90
CA GLU A 521 1.55 -41.78 -4.01
C GLU A 521 2.75 -42.68 -3.71
N LEU A 522 3.79 -42.13 -3.06
CA LEU A 522 4.89 -42.92 -2.48
C LEU A 522 4.37 -44.00 -1.50
N ALA A 523 3.30 -43.72 -0.75
CA ALA A 523 2.62 -44.69 0.12
C ALA A 523 1.70 -45.69 -0.61
N ARG A 524 1.59 -45.62 -1.94
CA ARG A 524 0.97 -46.64 -2.79
C ARG A 524 2.04 -47.52 -3.45
N VAL A 525 3.06 -46.92 -4.08
CA VAL A 525 4.19 -47.65 -4.70
C VAL A 525 4.92 -48.53 -3.69
N SER A 526 5.11 -48.05 -2.46
CA SER A 526 5.76 -48.84 -1.40
C SER A 526 5.02 -50.13 -1.05
N ARG A 527 3.70 -50.21 -1.25
CA ARG A 527 2.87 -51.30 -0.71
C ARG A 527 3.00 -52.59 -1.52
N ASP A 528 2.98 -52.49 -2.84
CA ASP A 528 3.01 -53.66 -3.72
C ASP A 528 4.41 -54.29 -3.74
N VAL A 529 5.47 -53.49 -3.63
CA VAL A 529 6.86 -53.97 -3.52
C VAL A 529 7.13 -54.62 -2.16
N LEU A 530 6.72 -53.97 -1.05
CA LEU A 530 6.95 -54.52 0.31
C LEU A 530 6.15 -55.79 0.60
N LEU A 531 5.03 -56.05 -0.09
CA LEU A 531 4.29 -57.30 0.02
C LEU A 531 4.97 -58.48 -0.68
N GLY A 532 5.87 -58.24 -1.63
CA GLY A 532 6.60 -59.29 -2.34
C GLY A 532 7.79 -59.87 -1.58
N HIS A 533 8.57 -59.03 -0.87
CA HIS A 533 9.87 -59.40 -0.30
C HIS A 533 9.97 -59.06 1.19
N PHE A 534 9.34 -59.92 2.02
CA PHE A 534 9.35 -59.78 3.48
C PHE A 534 10.77 -59.83 4.06
N ALA A 535 11.11 -58.83 4.88
CA ALA A 535 12.41 -58.66 5.57
C ALA A 535 13.64 -58.34 4.70
N ALA A 536 13.48 -58.05 3.41
CA ALA A 536 14.55 -57.45 2.61
C ALA A 536 14.80 -55.96 2.97
N ALA A 537 15.97 -55.44 2.62
CA ALA A 537 16.23 -53.99 2.62
C ALA A 537 15.96 -53.42 1.22
N VAL A 538 15.22 -52.32 1.12
CA VAL A 538 14.75 -51.76 -0.16
C VAL A 538 15.05 -50.27 -0.23
N VAL A 539 15.51 -49.79 -1.39
CA VAL A 539 15.79 -48.37 -1.66
C VAL A 539 15.12 -47.96 -2.96
N LEU A 540 14.31 -46.90 -2.91
CA LEU A 540 13.70 -46.30 -4.09
C LEU A 540 14.58 -45.16 -4.60
N THR A 541 14.82 -45.10 -5.91
CA THR A 541 15.58 -44.02 -6.55
C THR A 541 14.87 -43.44 -7.77
N THR A 542 15.31 -42.25 -8.18
CA THR A 542 15.09 -41.70 -9.53
C THR A 542 15.84 -42.52 -10.59
N GLU A 543 15.61 -42.20 -11.87
CA GLU A 543 16.40 -42.70 -13.00
C GLU A 543 17.87 -42.25 -12.99
N THR A 544 18.22 -41.19 -12.25
CA THR A 544 19.60 -40.75 -12.02
C THR A 544 20.30 -41.49 -10.87
N GLY A 545 19.57 -42.29 -10.08
CA GLY A 545 20.09 -42.97 -8.90
C GLY A 545 20.00 -42.18 -7.58
N GLU A 546 19.34 -41.00 -7.60
CA GLU A 546 19.08 -40.21 -6.40
C GLU A 546 18.02 -40.88 -5.53
N VAL A 547 18.26 -41.02 -4.22
CA VAL A 547 17.43 -41.79 -3.30
C VAL A 547 16.20 -41.01 -2.86
N LEU A 548 15.03 -41.56 -3.22
CA LEU A 548 13.71 -41.07 -2.84
C LEU A 548 13.23 -41.64 -1.50
N HIS A 549 13.59 -42.89 -1.17
CA HIS A 549 13.25 -43.51 0.11
C HIS A 549 14.10 -44.72 0.47
N PHE A 550 14.27 -44.96 1.78
CA PHE A 550 14.83 -46.19 2.35
C PHE A 550 13.74 -46.97 3.11
N PHE A 551 13.69 -48.30 2.94
CA PHE A 551 12.82 -49.19 3.70
C PHE A 551 13.62 -50.40 4.23
N GLY A 552 13.31 -50.85 5.44
CA GLY A 552 14.01 -51.97 6.08
C GLY A 552 15.42 -51.62 6.57
N PRO A 553 16.23 -52.63 6.96
CA PRO A 553 17.53 -52.43 7.59
C PRO A 553 18.66 -52.16 6.56
N THR A 554 18.58 -51.02 5.86
CA THR A 554 19.54 -50.63 4.80
C THR A 554 20.96 -50.41 5.31
N SER A 555 21.16 -50.13 6.60
CA SER A 555 22.47 -49.90 7.25
C SER A 555 23.39 -51.14 7.35
N LYS A 556 23.00 -52.28 6.78
CA LYS A 556 23.87 -53.45 6.54
C LYS A 556 24.47 -53.44 5.12
N TYR A 557 23.86 -52.71 4.20
CA TYR A 557 24.11 -52.79 2.75
C TYR A 557 24.62 -51.48 2.14
N LEU A 558 24.31 -50.34 2.77
CA LEU A 558 24.68 -49.00 2.33
C LEU A 558 25.48 -48.24 3.40
N GLU A 559 26.48 -47.52 2.94
CA GLU A 559 27.37 -46.66 3.74
C GLU A 559 27.09 -45.19 3.46
N HIS A 560 27.55 -44.30 4.34
CA HIS A 560 27.44 -42.85 4.16
C HIS A 560 28.84 -42.29 3.93
N THR A 561 29.11 -41.83 2.70
CA THR A 561 30.38 -41.22 2.31
C THR A 561 30.57 -39.86 2.99
N THR A 562 31.77 -39.59 3.50
CA THR A 562 32.09 -38.33 4.18
C THR A 562 32.58 -37.27 3.19
N GLY A 563 31.69 -36.37 2.79
CA GLY A 563 32.00 -35.30 1.81
C GLY A 563 30.82 -34.37 1.61
N GLN A 564 30.69 -33.80 0.39
CA GLN A 564 29.42 -33.17 -0.01
C GLN A 564 28.30 -34.23 -0.05
N ALA A 565 27.12 -33.88 0.48
CA ALA A 565 26.03 -34.83 0.66
C ALA A 565 25.24 -35.10 -0.63
N THR A 566 25.74 -35.97 -1.50
CA THR A 566 24.97 -36.57 -2.61
C THR A 566 24.15 -37.75 -2.10
N LEU A 567 22.82 -37.66 -2.15
CA LEU A 567 21.90 -38.76 -1.83
C LEU A 567 21.80 -39.74 -3.00
N SER A 568 22.90 -40.35 -3.41
CA SER A 568 23.00 -41.22 -4.58
C SER A 568 23.27 -42.67 -4.17
N VAL A 569 22.41 -43.61 -4.58
CA VAL A 569 22.54 -45.03 -4.17
C VAL A 569 23.87 -45.65 -4.63
N PHE A 570 24.44 -45.13 -5.72
CA PHE A 570 25.70 -45.59 -6.28
C PHE A 570 26.92 -45.09 -5.50
N ASP A 571 26.77 -43.99 -4.76
CA ASP A 571 27.85 -43.36 -3.99
C ASP A 571 27.75 -43.74 -2.49
N MET A 572 26.77 -44.60 -2.17
CA MET A 572 26.53 -45.27 -0.89
C MET A 572 26.91 -46.78 -0.93
N VAL A 573 27.51 -47.27 -2.02
CA VAL A 573 28.03 -48.64 -2.16
C VAL A 573 29.49 -48.64 -2.60
N ALA A 574 30.25 -49.66 -2.20
CA ALA A 574 31.64 -49.83 -2.60
C ALA A 574 31.82 -49.85 -4.13
N GLU A 575 32.89 -49.23 -4.62
CA GLU A 575 33.09 -48.91 -6.05
C GLU A 575 32.97 -50.09 -7.04
N PRO A 576 33.46 -51.32 -6.74
CA PRO A 576 33.27 -52.48 -7.62
C PRO A 576 31.80 -52.90 -7.77
N LEU A 577 30.98 -52.64 -6.74
CA LEU A 577 29.53 -52.86 -6.77
C LEU A 577 28.81 -51.68 -7.43
N SER A 578 29.22 -50.44 -7.14
CA SER A 578 28.69 -49.22 -7.75
C SER A 578 28.64 -49.32 -9.28
N THR A 579 29.76 -49.73 -9.89
CA THR A 579 29.87 -49.94 -11.35
C THR A 579 28.91 -51.02 -11.87
N ARG A 580 28.77 -52.15 -11.14
CA ARG A 580 27.84 -53.24 -11.51
C ARG A 580 26.37 -52.85 -11.35
N MET A 581 26.03 -52.06 -10.32
CA MET A 581 24.67 -51.52 -10.11
C MET A 581 24.31 -50.48 -11.17
N ARG A 582 25.24 -49.58 -11.55
CA ARG A 582 25.04 -48.64 -12.66
C ARG A 582 24.79 -49.35 -13.99
N ALA A 583 25.51 -50.45 -14.27
CA ALA A 583 25.27 -51.27 -15.45
C ALA A 583 23.92 -51.99 -15.40
N ALA A 584 23.62 -52.70 -14.31
CA ALA A 584 22.37 -53.44 -14.16
C ALA A 584 21.12 -52.54 -14.13
N MET A 585 21.21 -51.30 -13.64
CA MET A 585 20.11 -50.33 -13.73
C MET A 585 19.87 -49.86 -15.16
N ARG A 586 20.91 -49.69 -15.99
CA ARG A 586 20.74 -49.42 -17.43
C ARG A 586 20.08 -50.61 -18.13
N GLU A 587 20.52 -51.84 -17.85
CA GLU A 587 19.86 -53.03 -18.39
C GLU A 587 18.42 -53.23 -17.88
N ALA A 588 18.09 -52.77 -16.67
CA ALA A 588 16.72 -52.78 -16.14
C ALA A 588 15.83 -51.73 -16.84
N ARG A 589 16.39 -50.54 -17.12
CA ARG A 589 15.75 -49.47 -17.91
C ARG A 589 15.47 -49.92 -19.34
N ASP A 590 16.51 -50.36 -20.04
CA ASP A 590 16.46 -50.63 -21.50
C ASP A 590 15.62 -51.86 -21.85
N GLN A 591 15.41 -52.77 -20.88
CA GLN A 591 14.70 -54.04 -21.06
C GLN A 591 13.39 -54.12 -20.25
N ASP A 592 13.02 -53.02 -19.56
CA ASP A 592 11.81 -52.85 -18.72
C ASP A 592 11.52 -54.02 -17.76
N ARG A 593 12.58 -54.62 -17.20
CA ARG A 593 12.50 -55.87 -16.42
C ARG A 593 13.46 -55.90 -15.23
N GLU A 594 13.17 -56.79 -14.28
CA GLU A 594 14.04 -57.07 -13.15
C GLU A 594 15.41 -57.59 -13.61
N GLN A 595 16.48 -57.05 -13.03
CA GLN A 595 17.85 -57.53 -13.16
C GLN A 595 18.38 -57.99 -11.79
N LYS A 596 19.06 -59.14 -11.73
CA LYS A 596 19.61 -59.70 -10.48
C LYS A 596 21.13 -59.86 -10.53
N LEU A 597 21.81 -59.22 -9.58
CA LEU A 597 23.24 -59.36 -9.32
C LEU A 597 23.44 -60.38 -8.20
N HIS A 598 23.75 -61.63 -8.57
CA HIS A 598 24.00 -62.70 -7.60
C HIS A 598 25.41 -62.65 -7.00
N GLY A 599 25.53 -63.10 -5.74
CA GLY A 599 26.81 -63.39 -5.07
C GLY A 599 27.71 -62.18 -4.87
N VAL A 600 27.14 -60.99 -4.69
CA VAL A 600 27.88 -59.76 -4.46
C VAL A 600 28.52 -59.78 -3.07
N ARG A 601 29.81 -59.43 -2.99
CA ARG A 601 30.48 -59.09 -1.72
C ARG A 601 30.39 -57.58 -1.50
N LEU A 602 30.10 -57.20 -0.26
CA LEU A 602 30.13 -55.82 0.21
C LEU A 602 31.50 -55.54 0.85
N GLY A 603 31.84 -54.26 1.04
CA GLY A 603 33.19 -53.81 1.40
C GLY A 603 33.73 -54.33 2.74
N GLU A 604 35.04 -54.14 2.95
CA GLU A 604 35.72 -54.59 4.15
C GLU A 604 35.22 -53.88 5.41
N GLY A 605 34.64 -54.64 6.34
CA GLY A 605 34.29 -54.14 7.67
C GLY A 605 33.24 -54.94 8.43
N ARG A 606 32.21 -55.48 7.78
CA ARG A 606 31.06 -56.12 8.47
C ARG A 606 30.49 -57.36 7.78
N GLN A 607 31.16 -58.50 8.01
CA GLN A 607 30.80 -59.86 7.57
C GLN A 607 30.84 -60.08 6.04
N ASP A 608 31.55 -61.14 5.63
CA ASP A 608 31.68 -61.60 4.23
C ASP A 608 30.38 -62.29 3.75
N VAL A 609 29.28 -61.52 3.69
CA VAL A 609 27.94 -62.01 3.35
C VAL A 609 27.71 -61.84 1.85
N ALA A 610 27.72 -62.95 1.13
CA ALA A 610 27.19 -63.02 -0.23
C ALA A 610 25.75 -62.48 -0.24
N THR A 611 25.57 -61.36 -0.92
CA THR A 611 24.31 -60.63 -1.02
C THR A 611 23.83 -60.68 -2.46
N ASP A 612 22.56 -60.95 -2.67
CA ASP A 612 21.92 -60.84 -3.98
C ASP A 612 21.19 -59.49 -4.05
N VAL A 613 21.43 -58.74 -5.13
CA VAL A 613 20.84 -57.41 -5.34
C VAL A 613 19.93 -57.46 -6.57
N SER A 614 18.64 -57.18 -6.38
CA SER A 614 17.64 -57.09 -7.45
C SER A 614 17.30 -55.63 -7.75
N ILE A 615 17.22 -55.25 -9.02
CA ILE A 615 16.85 -53.91 -9.48
C ILE A 615 15.59 -54.03 -10.33
N ILE A 616 14.52 -53.34 -9.94
CA ILE A 616 13.20 -53.43 -10.57
C ILE A 616 12.71 -52.02 -10.95
N PRO A 617 12.27 -51.76 -12.20
CA PRO A 617 11.55 -50.53 -12.52
C PRO A 617 10.19 -50.52 -11.79
N ALA A 618 9.89 -49.42 -11.09
CA ALA A 618 8.81 -49.30 -10.12
C ALA A 618 7.83 -48.15 -10.47
N GLY A 619 7.41 -48.09 -11.73
CA GLY A 619 6.46 -47.11 -12.27
C GLY A 619 5.58 -47.69 -13.37
N ARG A 620 4.72 -46.86 -13.98
CA ARG A 620 4.03 -47.22 -15.22
C ARG A 620 4.88 -46.82 -16.43
N PRO A 621 4.86 -47.57 -17.54
CA PRO A 621 5.48 -47.13 -18.78
C PRO A 621 4.70 -45.93 -19.35
N GLY A 622 5.20 -44.71 -19.09
CA GLY A 622 4.59 -43.47 -19.56
C GLY A 622 4.92 -42.23 -18.72
N ASP A 623 5.31 -42.39 -17.44
CA ASP A 623 5.75 -41.28 -16.59
C ASP A 623 7.18 -40.84 -16.96
N GLU A 624 7.46 -39.53 -16.93
CA GLU A 624 8.79 -38.97 -17.23
C GLU A 624 9.81 -39.28 -16.11
N ASP A 625 9.38 -39.22 -14.84
CA ASP A 625 10.19 -39.58 -13.67
C ASP A 625 10.10 -41.09 -13.35
N ARG A 626 10.84 -41.91 -14.10
CA ARG A 626 10.93 -43.36 -13.84
C ARG A 626 11.61 -43.65 -12.48
N VAL A 627 10.86 -44.23 -11.56
CA VAL A 627 11.35 -44.72 -10.25
C VAL A 627 11.88 -46.15 -10.37
N PHE A 628 12.97 -46.45 -9.67
CA PHE A 628 13.57 -47.79 -9.57
C PHE A 628 13.63 -48.26 -8.11
N ALA A 629 13.50 -49.56 -7.90
CA ALA A 629 13.62 -50.21 -6.59
C ALA A 629 14.84 -51.14 -6.57
N PHE A 630 15.79 -50.84 -5.68
CA PHE A 630 16.94 -51.68 -5.35
C PHE A 630 16.61 -52.51 -4.11
N ILE A 631 16.76 -53.83 -4.19
CA ILE A 631 16.37 -54.78 -3.13
C ILE A 631 17.57 -55.68 -2.80
N PHE A 632 17.95 -55.73 -1.52
CA PHE A 632 19.11 -56.46 -1.01
C PHE A 632 18.67 -57.66 -0.16
N GLU A 633 19.09 -58.86 -0.56
CA GLU A 633 18.77 -60.13 0.10
C GLU A 633 20.03 -60.93 0.46
N SER A 634 20.01 -61.67 1.57
CA SER A 634 21.14 -62.50 2.01
C SER A 634 21.11 -63.86 1.33
N ALA A 635 22.12 -64.20 0.54
CA ALA A 635 22.17 -65.47 -0.18
C ALA A 635 22.41 -66.67 0.76
N LEU A 636 21.83 -67.82 0.41
CA LEU A 636 22.08 -69.12 1.07
C LEU A 636 22.97 -70.00 0.17
N PRO A 637 23.98 -70.73 0.71
CA PRO A 637 24.90 -71.52 -0.11
C PRO A 637 24.25 -72.67 -0.90
N ARG A 638 24.68 -72.87 -2.15
CA ARG A 638 24.37 -74.03 -3.00
C ARG A 638 25.66 -74.64 -3.59
N ALA A 639 25.62 -75.92 -3.98
CA ALA A 639 26.84 -76.68 -4.33
C ALA A 639 26.70 -77.55 -5.61
N ARG A 640 27.83 -77.67 -6.33
CA ARG A 640 28.29 -78.72 -7.30
C ARG A 640 27.28 -79.48 -8.19
N GLU A 641 27.55 -79.52 -9.51
CA GLU A 641 27.67 -80.79 -10.30
C GLU A 641 28.27 -80.64 -11.74
N ARG A 642 28.90 -81.72 -12.25
CA ARG A 642 29.18 -82.15 -13.67
C ARG A 642 30.41 -81.69 -14.51
N LEU A 643 30.89 -82.62 -15.36
CA LEU A 643 32.00 -82.62 -16.35
C LEU A 643 31.78 -83.73 -17.45
N ASP A 644 32.70 -83.83 -18.47
CA ASP A 644 33.09 -85.01 -19.33
C ASP A 644 32.78 -85.03 -20.89
N ALA A 645 33.78 -85.31 -21.80
CA ALA A 645 33.74 -85.96 -23.17
C ALA A 645 35.01 -85.74 -24.11
N GLU A 646 35.29 -86.57 -25.16
CA GLU A 646 36.65 -86.80 -25.82
C GLU A 646 36.77 -87.13 -27.39
N GLU A 647 38.00 -86.97 -27.99
CA GLU A 647 38.89 -87.61 -29.07
C GLU A 647 38.55 -88.39 -30.44
N ALA A 648 39.56 -88.57 -31.39
CA ALA A 648 39.80 -89.67 -32.44
C ALA A 648 41.02 -89.51 -33.48
N ALA A 649 41.62 -90.57 -34.13
CA ALA A 649 42.73 -90.53 -35.21
C ALA A 649 43.10 -91.83 -36.07
N GLY A 650 43.98 -91.79 -37.16
CA GLY A 650 44.69 -92.98 -37.82
C GLY A 650 45.28 -92.96 -39.32
N PRO A 651 46.49 -93.54 -39.69
CA PRO A 651 47.12 -93.59 -41.09
C PRO A 651 48.00 -94.84 -41.61
N GLY A 652 48.60 -94.86 -42.85
CA GLY A 652 49.61 -95.84 -43.47
C GLY A 652 49.87 -95.70 -45.02
N GLY A 653 50.74 -96.33 -45.89
CA GLY A 653 51.94 -97.28 -45.98
C GLY A 653 52.00 -98.08 -47.37
N GLU A 654 53.01 -98.73 -48.03
CA GLU A 654 54.52 -98.85 -48.18
C GLU A 654 54.93 -99.77 -49.44
N SER A 655 56.13 -99.70 -50.11
CA SER A 655 56.87 -100.79 -50.89
C SER A 655 58.25 -100.41 -51.55
N SER A 656 59.43 -100.69 -50.94
CA SER A 656 60.76 -100.34 -51.55
C SER A 656 62.02 -101.20 -51.15
N VAL A 657 61.86 -102.48 -50.84
CA VAL A 657 62.69 -103.13 -49.79
C VAL A 657 64.12 -103.59 -50.14
N GLU A 658 64.41 -104.21 -51.29
CA GLU A 658 65.68 -104.98 -51.43
C GLU A 658 66.96 -104.14 -51.57
N GLN A 659 66.96 -103.07 -52.38
CA GLN A 659 68.15 -102.20 -52.52
C GLN A 659 68.52 -101.53 -51.18
N LEU A 660 67.51 -101.15 -50.38
CA LEU A 660 67.72 -100.59 -49.05
C LEU A 660 68.58 -101.50 -48.17
N THR A 661 68.51 -102.83 -48.29
CA THR A 661 69.21 -103.76 -47.37
C THR A 661 70.75 -103.63 -47.39
N THR A 662 71.34 -103.28 -48.53
CA THR A 662 72.80 -103.17 -48.66
C THR A 662 73.28 -101.79 -48.19
N ASP A 663 72.55 -100.73 -48.55
CA ASP A 663 72.78 -99.39 -48.00
C ASP A 663 72.56 -99.37 -46.48
N LEU A 664 71.60 -100.15 -45.95
CA LEU A 664 71.34 -100.31 -44.51
C LEU A 664 72.58 -100.81 -43.74
N ALA A 665 73.43 -101.62 -44.37
CA ALA A 665 74.63 -102.19 -43.76
C ALA A 665 75.85 -101.25 -43.78
N ALA A 666 75.85 -100.25 -44.67
CA ALA A 666 76.79 -99.13 -44.66
C ALA A 666 76.30 -98.04 -43.70
N THR A 667 75.12 -97.49 -43.97
CA THR A 667 74.48 -96.43 -43.17
C THR A 667 74.35 -96.78 -41.70
N ARG A 668 74.10 -98.05 -41.29
CA ARG A 668 74.09 -98.41 -39.86
C ARG A 668 75.40 -98.15 -39.12
N ARG A 669 76.57 -98.22 -39.77
CA ARG A 669 77.86 -97.92 -39.11
C ARG A 669 78.07 -96.41 -39.02
N ASP A 670 77.78 -95.69 -40.09
CA ASP A 670 77.94 -94.23 -40.11
C ASP A 670 76.93 -93.57 -39.17
N LEU A 671 75.70 -94.07 -39.12
CA LEU A 671 74.65 -93.66 -38.19
C LEU A 671 74.97 -94.03 -36.74
N GLN A 672 75.69 -95.12 -36.47
CA GLN A 672 76.19 -95.40 -35.11
C GLN A 672 77.25 -94.40 -34.64
N ALA A 673 78.11 -93.92 -35.53
CA ALA A 673 79.06 -92.84 -35.21
C ALA A 673 78.33 -91.50 -34.99
N VAL A 674 77.44 -91.12 -35.91
CA VAL A 674 76.66 -89.87 -35.83
C VAL A 674 75.72 -89.86 -34.61
N VAL A 675 75.14 -90.99 -34.21
CA VAL A 675 74.33 -91.07 -32.98
C VAL A 675 75.17 -90.81 -31.73
N ALA A 676 76.40 -91.32 -31.65
CA ALA A 676 77.27 -91.07 -30.50
C ALA A 676 77.72 -89.59 -30.42
N GLU A 677 77.95 -88.94 -31.57
CA GLU A 677 78.27 -87.52 -31.64
C GLU A 677 77.06 -86.64 -31.30
N LEU A 678 75.87 -86.98 -31.81
CA LEU A 678 74.60 -86.33 -31.46
C LEU A 678 74.26 -86.46 -29.98
N GLN A 679 74.43 -87.65 -29.38
CA GLN A 679 74.17 -87.86 -27.95
C GLN A 679 75.00 -86.90 -27.09
N ARG A 680 76.30 -86.77 -27.40
CA ARG A 680 77.19 -85.86 -26.69
C ARG A 680 76.82 -84.39 -26.90
N SER A 681 76.55 -83.98 -28.14
CA SER A 681 76.08 -82.62 -28.44
C SER A 681 74.75 -82.30 -27.76
N ASN A 682 73.89 -83.30 -27.51
CA ASN A 682 72.62 -83.12 -26.84
C ASN A 682 72.79 -83.03 -25.31
N GLU A 683 73.73 -83.77 -24.72
CA GLU A 683 74.15 -83.60 -23.32
C GLU A 683 74.73 -82.20 -23.07
N ASP A 684 75.65 -81.73 -23.93
CA ASP A 684 76.22 -80.38 -23.84
C ASP A 684 75.14 -79.28 -24.00
N LEU A 685 74.14 -79.50 -24.87
CA LEU A 685 72.99 -78.59 -25.05
C LEU A 685 72.04 -78.56 -23.84
N VAL A 686 71.82 -79.69 -23.16
CA VAL A 686 71.01 -79.72 -21.92
C VAL A 686 71.69 -78.89 -20.83
N VAL A 687 72.99 -79.07 -20.61
CA VAL A 687 73.73 -78.29 -19.58
C VAL A 687 73.69 -76.80 -19.87
N ALA A 688 73.90 -76.39 -21.13
CA ALA A 688 73.81 -74.98 -21.52
C ALA A 688 72.38 -74.41 -21.39
N ASN A 689 71.35 -75.21 -21.60
CA ASN A 689 69.96 -74.82 -21.41
C ASN A 689 69.61 -74.66 -19.92
N ASP A 690 70.10 -75.55 -19.05
CA ASP A 690 69.88 -75.47 -17.61
C ASP A 690 70.59 -74.24 -16.98
N GLU A 691 71.80 -73.90 -17.45
CA GLU A 691 72.51 -72.68 -17.03
C GLU A 691 71.77 -71.40 -17.46
N VAL A 692 71.23 -71.38 -18.69
CA VAL A 692 70.38 -70.28 -19.19
C VAL A 692 69.06 -70.18 -18.42
N MET A 693 68.43 -71.32 -18.07
CA MET A 693 67.21 -71.34 -17.23
C MET A 693 67.49 -70.71 -15.86
N SER A 694 68.55 -71.15 -15.16
CA SER A 694 68.93 -70.64 -13.84
C SER A 694 69.21 -69.13 -13.85
N MET A 695 69.91 -68.63 -14.88
CA MET A 695 70.19 -67.19 -15.01
C MET A 695 68.93 -66.37 -15.36
N ASN A 696 67.95 -66.98 -16.01
CA ASN A 696 66.66 -66.37 -16.32
C ASN A 696 65.74 -66.32 -15.07
N GLU A 697 65.78 -67.34 -14.21
CA GLU A 697 65.11 -67.34 -12.89
C GLU A 697 65.68 -66.25 -11.96
N GLU A 698 67.01 -66.09 -11.91
CA GLU A 698 67.66 -65.03 -11.11
C GLU A 698 67.30 -63.63 -11.63
N LEU A 699 67.28 -63.43 -12.96
CA LEU A 699 66.80 -62.19 -13.57
C LEU A 699 65.30 -61.95 -13.33
N GLN A 700 64.47 -62.98 -13.30
CA GLN A 700 63.05 -62.83 -12.98
C GLN A 700 62.86 -62.39 -11.52
N SER A 701 63.55 -63.06 -10.58
CA SER A 701 63.53 -62.69 -9.15
C SER A 701 63.99 -61.24 -8.92
N ALA A 702 65.04 -60.78 -9.61
CA ALA A 702 65.52 -59.41 -9.52
C ALA A 702 64.52 -58.38 -10.10
N ASN A 703 63.76 -58.75 -11.14
CA ASN A 703 62.68 -57.91 -11.66
C ASN A 703 61.48 -57.88 -10.69
N GLU A 704 61.13 -59.00 -10.05
CA GLU A 704 60.08 -59.07 -9.04
C GLU A 704 60.42 -58.22 -7.80
N GLU A 705 61.66 -58.27 -7.29
CA GLU A 705 62.12 -57.42 -6.18
C GLU A 705 62.12 -55.93 -6.54
N LEU A 706 62.56 -55.56 -7.76
CA LEU A 706 62.46 -54.19 -8.25
C LEU A 706 61.00 -53.72 -8.40
N GLN A 707 60.10 -54.58 -8.88
CA GLN A 707 58.68 -54.25 -9.01
C GLN A 707 58.06 -53.98 -7.64
N ILE A 708 58.29 -54.85 -6.65
CA ILE A 708 57.85 -54.65 -5.26
C ILE A 708 58.36 -53.30 -4.72
N SER A 709 59.65 -52.97 -4.92
CA SER A 709 60.20 -51.69 -4.46
C SER A 709 59.56 -50.47 -5.15
N THR A 710 59.15 -50.58 -6.42
CA THR A 710 58.39 -49.51 -7.09
C THR A 710 56.94 -49.41 -6.60
N GLU A 711 56.29 -50.53 -6.27
CA GLU A 711 54.94 -50.57 -5.70
C GLU A 711 54.91 -49.96 -4.29
N GLU A 712 55.90 -50.26 -3.44
CA GLU A 712 56.05 -49.62 -2.11
C GLU A 712 56.25 -48.09 -2.23
N LEU A 713 57.15 -47.63 -3.11
CA LEU A 713 57.39 -46.20 -3.32
C LEU A 713 56.16 -45.47 -3.88
N GLN A 714 55.39 -46.13 -4.75
CA GLN A 714 54.14 -45.56 -5.26
C GLN A 714 53.09 -45.45 -4.14
N SER A 715 52.90 -46.50 -3.33
CA SER A 715 51.97 -46.50 -2.19
C SER A 715 52.28 -45.40 -1.18
N VAL A 716 53.56 -45.17 -0.84
CA VAL A 716 53.96 -44.08 0.08
C VAL A 716 53.66 -42.71 -0.53
N ASN A 717 53.85 -42.53 -1.84
CA ASN A 717 53.56 -41.27 -2.52
C ASN A 717 52.04 -40.99 -2.59
N GLU A 718 51.23 -42.02 -2.80
CA GLU A 718 49.76 -41.94 -2.79
C GLU A 718 49.22 -41.60 -1.38
N GLU A 719 49.77 -42.17 -0.31
CA GLU A 719 49.45 -41.79 1.07
C GLU A 719 49.83 -40.32 1.36
N LEU A 720 51.02 -39.90 0.95
CA LEU A 720 51.52 -38.53 1.18
C LEU A 720 50.72 -37.48 0.37
N MET A 721 50.27 -37.82 -0.84
CA MET A 721 49.32 -36.98 -1.58
C MET A 721 47.96 -36.90 -0.87
N THR A 722 47.44 -38.03 -0.38
CA THR A 722 46.16 -38.09 0.36
C THR A 722 46.19 -37.22 1.61
N VAL A 723 47.26 -37.28 2.41
CA VAL A 723 47.43 -36.45 3.63
C VAL A 723 47.56 -34.96 3.27
N ASN A 724 48.29 -34.59 2.21
CA ASN A 724 48.35 -33.20 1.77
C ASN A 724 46.98 -32.68 1.29
N GLN A 725 46.21 -33.50 0.56
CA GLN A 725 44.87 -33.10 0.13
C GLN A 725 43.96 -32.88 1.34
N GLN A 726 43.93 -33.81 2.31
CA GLN A 726 43.16 -33.64 3.54
C GLN A 726 43.58 -32.37 4.31
N LEU A 727 44.88 -32.05 4.37
CA LEU A 727 45.35 -30.84 5.03
C LEU A 727 44.88 -29.57 4.32
N ASN A 728 44.96 -29.53 2.99
CA ASN A 728 44.46 -28.41 2.18
C ASN A 728 42.94 -28.24 2.34
N GLU A 729 42.16 -29.33 2.28
CA GLU A 729 40.72 -29.31 2.53
C GLU A 729 40.38 -28.74 3.93
N LYS A 730 41.19 -29.04 4.97
CA LYS A 730 41.02 -28.43 6.30
C LYS A 730 41.39 -26.95 6.33
N VAL A 731 42.44 -26.53 5.61
CA VAL A 731 42.82 -25.12 5.50
C VAL A 731 41.72 -24.33 4.78
N ASP A 732 41.20 -24.84 3.67
CA ASP A 732 40.13 -24.20 2.89
C ASP A 732 38.82 -24.12 3.68
N LEU A 733 38.45 -25.17 4.42
CA LEU A 733 37.29 -25.14 5.34
C LEU A 733 37.45 -24.08 6.44
N ILE A 734 38.66 -23.90 7.00
CA ILE A 734 38.94 -22.87 8.02
C ILE A 734 38.96 -21.46 7.41
N ALA A 735 39.46 -21.32 6.18
CA ALA A 735 39.44 -20.07 5.44
C ALA A 735 38.01 -19.64 5.10
N GLN A 736 37.19 -20.56 4.56
CA GLN A 736 35.77 -20.33 4.28
C GLN A 736 35.00 -19.98 5.55
N ALA A 737 35.17 -20.74 6.64
CA ALA A 737 34.49 -20.44 7.91
C ALA A 737 34.86 -19.06 8.48
N ASN A 738 36.11 -18.60 8.31
CA ASN A 738 36.49 -17.23 8.70
C ASN A 738 35.94 -16.16 7.75
N ALA A 739 35.88 -16.42 6.45
CA ALA A 739 35.27 -15.53 5.47
C ALA A 739 33.74 -15.38 5.70
N ASP A 740 33.07 -16.48 6.05
CA ASP A 740 31.66 -16.50 6.44
C ASP A 740 31.43 -15.71 7.74
N LEU A 741 32.26 -15.92 8.77
CA LEU A 741 32.20 -15.15 10.02
C LEU A 741 32.44 -13.65 9.80
N GLU A 742 33.41 -13.26 8.97
CA GLU A 742 33.59 -11.86 8.60
C GLU A 742 32.40 -11.30 7.82
N THR A 743 31.82 -12.10 6.92
CA THR A 743 30.65 -11.71 6.15
C THR A 743 29.43 -11.53 7.04
N LEU A 744 29.26 -12.37 8.07
CA LEU A 744 28.23 -12.21 9.11
C LEU A 744 28.46 -10.94 9.94
N PHE A 745 29.68 -10.70 10.44
CA PHE A 745 29.99 -9.47 11.19
C PHE A 745 29.78 -8.19 10.35
N LYS A 746 30.04 -8.24 9.02
CA LYS A 746 29.83 -7.12 8.10
C LYS A 746 28.35 -6.92 7.71
N SER A 747 27.61 -8.00 7.48
CA SER A 747 26.22 -7.94 6.98
C SER A 747 25.16 -7.73 8.06
N ALA A 748 25.42 -8.16 9.29
CA ALA A 748 24.53 -7.95 10.44
C ALA A 748 24.89 -6.70 11.29
N ASP A 749 25.92 -5.93 10.88
CA ASP A 749 26.46 -4.73 11.55
C ASP A 749 26.70 -4.92 13.07
N ILE A 750 27.03 -6.15 13.49
CA ILE A 750 27.24 -6.54 14.89
C ILE A 750 28.46 -5.79 15.44
N MET A 751 28.28 -4.94 16.44
CA MET A 751 29.36 -4.16 17.07
C MET A 751 29.91 -4.89 18.29
N ALA A 752 30.63 -6.00 18.07
CA ALA A 752 31.24 -6.80 19.13
C ALA A 752 32.78 -6.63 19.24
N VAL A 753 33.30 -6.69 20.47
CA VAL A 753 34.72 -6.79 20.85
C VAL A 753 34.90 -7.97 21.81
N PHE A 754 35.86 -8.83 21.52
CA PHE A 754 36.27 -9.96 22.34
C PHE A 754 37.54 -9.59 23.12
N ILE A 755 37.49 -9.69 24.44
CA ILE A 755 38.53 -9.28 25.37
C ILE A 755 39.00 -10.52 26.16
N ALA A 756 40.30 -10.65 26.39
CA ALA A 756 40.92 -11.71 27.18
C ALA A 756 40.81 -11.47 28.70
N GLU A 757 41.18 -12.48 29.49
CA GLU A 757 41.35 -12.39 30.95
C GLU A 757 42.29 -11.24 31.38
N ASP A 758 43.35 -10.95 30.61
CA ASP A 758 44.31 -9.86 30.87
C ASP A 758 43.84 -8.47 30.38
N LEU A 759 42.55 -8.33 30.05
CA LEU A 759 41.92 -7.15 29.45
C LEU A 759 42.48 -6.74 28.07
N SER A 760 43.24 -7.61 27.39
CA SER A 760 43.70 -7.39 26.01
C SER A 760 42.65 -7.74 24.95
N ILE A 761 42.65 -7.02 23.83
CA ILE A 761 41.69 -7.21 22.74
C ILE A 761 42.09 -8.42 21.88
N ARG A 762 41.29 -9.49 21.88
CA ARG A 762 41.53 -10.71 21.08
C ARG A 762 41.04 -10.58 19.63
N ARG A 763 39.85 -10.00 19.44
CA ARG A 763 39.21 -9.79 18.12
C ARG A 763 38.14 -8.70 18.25
N PHE A 764 37.85 -8.00 17.18
CA PHE A 764 36.70 -7.08 17.12
C PHE A 764 36.07 -7.10 15.73
N SER A 765 34.82 -6.66 15.66
CA SER A 765 34.07 -6.50 14.41
C SER A 765 34.43 -5.16 13.70
N PRO A 766 34.33 -5.09 12.36
CA PRO A 766 34.50 -3.82 11.63
C PRO A 766 33.51 -2.73 12.06
N ALA A 767 32.35 -3.12 12.61
CA ALA A 767 31.36 -2.18 13.13
C ALA A 767 31.80 -1.58 14.48
N ALA A 768 32.25 -2.41 15.44
CA ALA A 768 32.80 -1.94 16.71
C ALA A 768 34.04 -1.04 16.53
N ALA A 769 34.86 -1.32 15.51
CA ALA A 769 36.04 -0.52 15.19
C ALA A 769 35.72 0.96 14.93
N ARG A 770 34.55 1.28 14.37
CA ARG A 770 34.10 2.66 14.11
C ARG A 770 33.62 3.36 15.39
N LEU A 771 33.00 2.63 16.32
CA LEU A 771 32.43 3.20 17.57
C LEU A 771 33.52 3.44 18.64
N LEU A 772 34.53 2.56 18.66
CA LEU A 772 35.63 2.57 19.63
C LEU A 772 36.98 3.00 19.02
N ASN A 773 36.98 3.51 17.78
CA ASN A 773 38.17 3.97 17.05
C ASN A 773 39.35 2.95 17.00
N LEU A 774 39.06 1.65 16.87
CA LEU A 774 40.07 0.57 16.87
C LEU A 774 40.76 0.41 15.51
N LEU A 775 42.08 0.20 15.53
CA LEU A 775 42.86 -0.20 14.35
C LEU A 775 43.15 -1.71 14.37
N PRO A 776 43.36 -2.36 13.20
CA PRO A 776 43.75 -3.78 13.13
C PRO A 776 45.01 -4.14 13.94
N THR A 777 45.86 -3.14 14.23
CA THR A 777 47.07 -3.27 15.06
C THR A 777 46.82 -3.22 16.57
N ASP A 778 45.59 -2.96 17.02
CA ASP A 778 45.24 -2.93 18.46
C ASP A 778 44.85 -4.33 19.00
N VAL A 779 44.88 -5.37 18.17
CA VAL A 779 44.78 -6.75 18.65
C VAL A 779 46.00 -7.08 19.53
N GLY A 780 45.75 -7.56 20.75
CA GLY A 780 46.76 -7.75 21.80
C GLY A 780 47.05 -6.51 22.66
N ARG A 781 46.37 -5.38 22.42
CA ARG A 781 46.47 -4.16 23.25
C ARG A 781 45.42 -4.19 24.37
N PRO A 782 45.71 -3.69 25.59
CA PRO A 782 44.70 -3.50 26.64
C PRO A 782 43.59 -2.54 26.21
N ILE A 783 42.33 -2.89 26.51
CA ILE A 783 41.15 -2.07 26.18
C ILE A 783 41.18 -0.67 26.80
N SER A 784 41.83 -0.52 27.97
CA SER A 784 42.04 0.76 28.66
C SER A 784 42.93 1.76 27.91
N HIS A 785 43.62 1.33 26.84
CA HIS A 785 44.45 2.21 26.01
C HIS A 785 43.71 2.69 24.73
N VAL A 786 42.41 2.46 24.62
CA VAL A 786 41.57 2.80 23.46
C VAL A 786 40.61 3.95 23.79
N THR A 787 40.45 4.89 22.86
CA THR A 787 39.57 6.07 23.01
C THR A 787 38.24 5.87 22.28
N HIS A 788 37.11 5.96 22.98
CA HIS A 788 35.76 5.79 22.42
C HIS A 788 34.96 7.08 22.27
N ASN A 789 33.97 7.07 21.38
CA ASN A 789 33.08 8.22 21.12
C ASN A 789 31.79 8.19 21.97
N LEU A 790 31.69 7.24 22.91
CA LEU A 790 30.57 7.08 23.84
C LEU A 790 30.75 7.96 25.09
N ARG A 791 29.66 8.60 25.53
CA ARG A 791 29.61 9.45 26.74
C ARG A 791 29.49 8.59 28.00
N ASP A 792 30.00 9.12 29.11
CA ASP A 792 29.82 8.62 30.49
C ASP A 792 30.15 7.12 30.72
N LEU A 793 31.00 6.55 29.86
CA LEU A 793 31.40 5.15 29.85
C LEU A 793 32.81 4.94 30.41
N ASP A 794 32.98 3.95 31.30
CA ASP A 794 34.27 3.46 31.82
C ASP A 794 34.37 1.94 31.66
N LEU A 795 34.83 1.49 30.48
CA LEU A 795 34.81 0.07 30.09
C LEU A 795 35.65 -0.88 30.99
N PRO A 796 36.91 -0.58 31.36
CA PRO A 796 37.76 -1.53 32.07
C PRO A 796 37.17 -2.12 33.37
N PRO A 797 36.65 -1.32 34.34
CA PRO A 797 36.10 -1.89 35.57
C PRO A 797 34.80 -2.68 35.34
N MET A 798 34.01 -2.33 34.31
CA MET A 798 32.79 -3.09 33.96
C MET A 798 33.15 -4.46 33.37
N VAL A 799 34.18 -4.53 32.51
CA VAL A 799 34.69 -5.79 31.96
C VAL A 799 35.36 -6.64 33.04
N GLU A 800 36.19 -6.04 33.89
CA GLU A 800 36.81 -6.72 35.03
C GLU A 800 35.75 -7.29 36.00
N HIS A 801 34.66 -6.56 36.26
CA HIS A 801 33.54 -7.06 37.05
C HIS A 801 32.91 -8.32 36.43
N VAL A 802 32.55 -8.27 35.14
CA VAL A 802 31.89 -9.38 34.43
C VAL A 802 32.80 -10.63 34.34
N ILE A 803 34.11 -10.45 34.20
CA ILE A 803 35.07 -11.57 34.23
C ILE A 803 35.16 -12.21 35.62
N ASN A 804 35.14 -11.40 36.69
CA ASN A 804 35.27 -11.89 38.07
C ASN A 804 33.97 -12.46 38.67
N THR A 805 32.80 -11.94 38.30
CA THR A 805 31.49 -12.40 38.84
C THR A 805 30.78 -13.38 37.92
N GLY A 806 31.02 -13.30 36.61
CA GLY A 806 30.25 -14.00 35.58
C GLY A 806 28.88 -13.38 35.28
N GLU A 807 28.45 -12.37 36.05
CA GLU A 807 27.17 -11.67 35.86
C GLU A 807 27.31 -10.63 34.73
N GLY A 808 26.38 -10.65 33.77
CA GLY A 808 26.40 -9.74 32.63
C GLY A 808 25.84 -8.35 32.96
N VAL A 809 26.38 -7.31 32.30
CA VAL A 809 25.99 -5.91 32.51
C VAL A 809 25.36 -5.36 31.23
N GLU A 810 24.21 -4.67 31.34
CA GLU A 810 23.52 -4.02 30.23
C GLU A 810 23.21 -2.55 30.57
N GLU A 811 23.62 -1.61 29.72
CA GLU A 811 23.44 -0.17 29.92
C GLU A 811 23.02 0.56 28.64
N GLN A 812 22.33 1.70 28.79
CA GLN A 812 21.94 2.58 27.68
C GLN A 812 22.88 3.79 27.61
N LEU A 813 23.61 3.89 26.50
CA LEU A 813 24.64 4.90 26.27
C LEU A 813 24.27 5.81 25.11
N GLN A 814 24.80 7.03 25.11
CA GLN A 814 24.70 7.97 23.98
C GLN A 814 26.11 8.31 23.48
N ASP A 815 26.29 8.42 22.16
CA ASP A 815 27.56 8.89 21.59
C ASP A 815 27.67 10.43 21.59
N THR A 816 28.82 10.95 21.19
CA THR A 816 29.04 12.40 21.05
C THR A 816 28.09 13.08 20.08
N GLU A 817 27.61 12.37 19.04
CA GLU A 817 26.72 12.90 17.99
C GLU A 817 25.23 12.89 18.35
N GLY A 818 24.84 12.08 19.34
CA GLY A 818 23.48 11.97 19.88
C GLY A 818 22.77 10.64 19.57
N ASN A 819 23.43 9.68 18.92
CA ASN A 819 22.90 8.35 18.67
C ASN A 819 22.85 7.52 19.97
N TRP A 820 21.85 6.65 20.07
CA TRP A 820 21.61 5.80 21.24
C TRP A 820 22.02 4.35 20.98
N TYR A 821 22.73 3.78 21.95
CA TYR A 821 23.21 2.39 21.94
C TYR A 821 22.79 1.69 23.23
N ILE A 822 22.48 0.40 23.13
CA ILE A 822 22.52 -0.51 24.28
C ILE A 822 23.88 -1.20 24.24
N MET A 823 24.65 -1.08 25.31
CA MET A 823 25.85 -1.90 25.54
C MET A 823 25.45 -3.11 26.38
N SER A 824 25.95 -4.28 26.01
CA SER A 824 25.83 -5.53 26.76
C SER A 824 27.21 -6.17 26.90
N ILE A 825 27.60 -6.52 28.11
CA ILE A 825 28.87 -7.19 28.42
C ILE A 825 28.53 -8.57 29.00
N ALA A 826 29.08 -9.62 28.40
CA ALA A 826 28.90 -11.00 28.83
C ALA A 826 30.24 -11.72 29.00
N SER A 827 30.31 -12.66 29.93
CA SER A 827 31.48 -13.53 30.13
C SER A 827 31.65 -14.52 28.96
N CYS A 828 32.89 -14.83 28.62
CA CYS A 828 33.24 -15.75 27.54
C CYS A 828 33.96 -16.98 28.11
N ALA A 829 33.33 -18.15 28.01
CA ALA A 829 33.88 -19.41 28.48
C ALA A 829 34.01 -20.45 27.36
N MET A 830 35.10 -21.22 27.41
CA MET A 830 35.35 -22.39 26.56
C MET A 830 35.64 -23.58 27.47
N GLN A 831 34.93 -24.70 27.26
CA GLN A 831 35.11 -25.95 28.02
C GLN A 831 35.11 -25.75 29.55
N ASP A 832 34.12 -25.00 30.06
CA ASP A 832 33.93 -24.61 31.47
C ASP A 832 35.06 -23.78 32.09
N GLN A 833 35.99 -23.25 31.29
CA GLN A 833 37.00 -22.28 31.72
C GLN A 833 36.71 -20.88 31.14
N LEU A 834 36.73 -19.86 32.00
CA LEU A 834 36.60 -18.45 31.60
C LEU A 834 37.86 -18.01 30.85
N GLU A 835 37.70 -17.49 29.63
CA GLU A 835 38.81 -16.94 28.81
C GLU A 835 38.73 -15.41 28.62
N GLY A 836 37.76 -14.74 29.25
CA GLY A 836 37.56 -13.28 29.19
C GLY A 836 36.09 -12.89 29.00
N ALA A 837 35.83 -11.87 28.18
CA ALA A 837 34.50 -11.29 27.99
C ALA A 837 34.22 -10.83 26.55
N VAL A 838 32.95 -10.63 26.23
CA VAL A 838 32.48 -10.01 24.98
C VAL A 838 31.69 -8.75 25.32
N VAL A 839 32.11 -7.61 24.77
CA VAL A 839 31.39 -6.34 24.80
C VAL A 839 30.67 -6.18 23.47
N ASN A 840 29.35 -5.99 23.48
CA ASN A 840 28.51 -5.86 22.30
C ASN A 840 27.63 -4.60 22.38
N PHE A 841 27.56 -3.84 21.28
CA PHE A 841 26.72 -2.64 21.17
C PHE A 841 25.61 -2.83 20.13
N ALA A 842 24.39 -2.40 20.46
CA ALA A 842 23.24 -2.39 19.56
C ALA A 842 22.71 -0.96 19.40
N ASN A 843 22.73 -0.41 18.18
CA ASN A 843 22.19 0.92 17.93
C ASN A 843 20.65 0.90 18.00
N VAL A 844 20.09 1.60 18.98
CA VAL A 844 18.65 1.71 19.24
C VAL A 844 18.09 3.10 18.91
N THR A 845 18.88 3.97 18.26
CA THR A 845 18.50 5.35 17.91
C THR A 845 17.15 5.43 17.19
N ARG A 846 16.91 4.55 16.20
CA ARG A 846 15.63 4.48 15.48
C ARG A 846 14.46 4.09 16.38
N VAL A 847 14.68 3.24 17.38
CA VAL A 847 13.66 2.82 18.35
C VAL A 847 13.34 3.96 19.30
N LYS A 848 14.37 4.60 19.89
CA LYS A 848 14.19 5.76 20.79
C LYS A 848 13.54 6.96 20.10
N MET A 849 13.90 7.24 18.84
CA MET A 849 13.24 8.28 18.04
C MET A 849 11.78 7.90 17.71
N ALA A 850 11.47 6.62 17.45
CA ALA A 850 10.11 6.17 17.22
C ALA A 850 9.24 6.25 18.49
N GLU A 851 9.77 5.90 19.67
CA GLU A 851 9.10 6.09 20.97
C GLU A 851 8.78 7.57 21.23
N GLN A 852 9.76 8.46 21.04
CA GLN A 852 9.58 9.90 21.22
C GLN A 852 8.58 10.51 20.22
N LEU A 853 8.60 10.06 18.96
CA LEU A 853 7.63 10.49 17.96
C LEU A 853 6.22 9.95 18.25
N ALA A 854 6.11 8.71 18.75
CA ALA A 854 4.83 8.14 19.16
C ALA A 854 4.23 8.90 20.34
N ALA A 855 5.04 9.23 21.37
CA ALA A 855 4.61 10.02 22.52
C ALA A 855 4.12 11.42 22.11
N ARG A 856 4.87 12.14 21.26
CA ARG A 856 4.42 13.44 20.72
C ARG A 856 3.15 13.34 19.87
N ARG A 857 2.95 12.23 19.16
CA ARG A 857 1.72 11.99 18.38
C ARG A 857 0.51 11.70 19.27
N THR A 858 0.64 10.92 20.35
CA THR A 858 -0.48 10.72 21.30
C THR A 858 -0.80 11.99 22.09
N GLU A 859 0.19 12.83 22.39
CA GLU A 859 0.00 14.16 22.97
C GLU A 859 -0.77 15.08 22.00
N LYS A 860 -0.34 15.19 20.73
CA LYS A 860 -1.02 16.00 19.72
C LYS A 860 -2.45 15.51 19.40
N LEU A 861 -2.69 14.20 19.42
CA LEU A 861 -4.02 13.63 19.25
C LEU A 861 -4.96 13.94 20.43
N ARG A 862 -4.44 14.02 21.67
CA ARG A 862 -5.22 14.46 22.84
C ARG A 862 -5.56 15.95 22.76
N GLU A 863 -4.65 16.77 22.28
CA GLU A 863 -4.86 18.20 22.06
C GLU A 863 -5.97 18.45 21.03
N LEU A 864 -5.89 17.83 19.85
CA LEU A 864 -6.91 17.93 18.79
C LEU A 864 -8.29 17.38 19.23
N ALA A 865 -8.32 16.28 20.00
CA ALA A 865 -9.58 15.72 20.52
C ALA A 865 -10.27 16.68 21.51
N ARG A 866 -9.50 17.44 22.30
CA ARG A 866 -10.02 18.49 23.18
C ARG A 866 -10.60 19.66 22.37
N GLU A 867 -9.87 20.14 21.37
CA GLU A 867 -10.30 21.26 20.51
C GLU A 867 -11.60 20.94 19.75
N ILE A 868 -11.71 19.75 19.16
CA ILE A 868 -12.95 19.29 18.48
C ILE A 868 -14.13 19.23 19.46
N THR A 869 -13.90 18.78 20.70
CA THR A 869 -14.95 18.71 21.73
C THR A 869 -15.42 20.10 22.16
N GLU A 870 -14.49 21.04 22.33
CA GLU A 870 -14.79 22.44 22.68
C GLU A 870 -15.53 23.18 21.54
N ALA A 871 -15.15 22.90 20.29
CA ALA A 871 -15.88 23.40 19.11
C ALA A 871 -17.31 22.84 19.02
N GLU A 872 -17.51 21.53 19.20
CA GLU A 872 -18.84 20.90 19.16
C GLU A 872 -19.79 21.47 20.22
N GLN A 873 -19.29 21.71 21.45
CA GLN A 873 -20.10 22.34 22.50
C GLN A 873 -20.40 23.82 22.23
N SER A 874 -19.48 24.53 21.57
CA SER A 874 -19.71 25.93 21.17
C SER A 874 -20.80 26.03 20.10
N GLU A 875 -20.75 25.17 19.09
CA GLU A 875 -21.76 25.14 18.01
C GLU A 875 -23.15 24.71 18.54
N ARG A 876 -23.21 23.73 19.46
CA ARG A 876 -24.47 23.36 20.13
C ARG A 876 -25.10 24.52 20.90
N HIS A 877 -24.30 25.39 21.52
CA HIS A 877 -24.80 26.62 22.15
C HIS A 877 -25.26 27.66 21.13
N ARG A 878 -24.53 27.84 20.04
CA ARG A 878 -24.88 28.76 18.95
C ARG A 878 -26.22 28.40 18.32
N ILE A 879 -26.42 27.12 17.99
CA ILE A 879 -27.67 26.56 17.47
C ILE A 879 -28.81 26.73 18.50
N ALA A 880 -28.57 26.47 19.79
CA ALA A 880 -29.59 26.68 20.83
C ALA A 880 -30.01 28.16 20.95
N GLY A 881 -29.07 29.09 20.75
CA GLY A 881 -29.32 30.54 20.65
C GLY A 881 -30.19 30.88 19.44
N LEU A 882 -29.77 30.52 18.22
CA LEU A 882 -30.52 30.79 16.98
C LEU A 882 -31.96 30.26 17.01
N ILE A 883 -32.17 29.05 17.56
CA ILE A 883 -33.53 28.49 17.72
C ILE A 883 -34.39 29.34 18.67
N HIS A 884 -33.80 29.92 19.72
CA HIS A 884 -34.51 30.79 20.67
C HIS A 884 -34.73 32.19 20.10
N ASP A 885 -33.70 32.81 19.53
CA ASP A 885 -33.68 34.22 19.19
C ASP A 885 -34.28 34.51 17.80
N GLU A 886 -34.13 33.62 16.83
CA GLU A 886 -34.75 33.77 15.51
C GLU A 886 -36.06 32.99 15.39
N ILE A 887 -36.02 31.68 15.62
CA ILE A 887 -37.17 30.80 15.29
C ILE A 887 -38.35 31.05 16.22
N GLN A 888 -38.14 31.15 17.55
CA GLN A 888 -39.26 31.44 18.46
C GLN A 888 -39.80 32.87 18.30
N GLN A 889 -38.97 33.85 17.92
CA GLN A 889 -39.44 35.21 17.62
C GLN A 889 -40.27 35.24 16.33
N MET A 890 -39.83 34.56 15.26
CA MET A 890 -40.62 34.42 14.03
C MET A 890 -41.96 33.71 14.27
N LEU A 891 -41.99 32.64 15.07
CA LEU A 891 -43.22 31.95 15.45
C LEU A 891 -44.16 32.85 16.27
N ALA A 892 -43.63 33.64 17.21
CA ALA A 892 -44.41 34.61 17.97
C ALA A 892 -44.99 35.72 17.08
N ALA A 893 -44.19 36.27 16.17
CA ALA A 893 -44.64 37.29 15.21
C ALA A 893 -45.70 36.75 14.23
N ALA A 894 -45.54 35.50 13.75
CA ALA A 894 -46.55 34.82 12.95
C ALA A 894 -47.85 34.64 13.73
N LYS A 895 -47.79 34.17 15.00
CA LYS A 895 -48.96 34.03 15.87
C LYS A 895 -49.69 35.36 16.10
N MET A 896 -48.97 36.46 16.27
CA MET A 896 -49.54 37.80 16.38
C MET A 896 -50.25 38.25 15.08
N LYS A 897 -49.64 38.04 13.91
CA LYS A 897 -50.27 38.35 12.61
C LYS A 897 -51.54 37.52 12.37
N VAL A 898 -51.53 36.23 12.71
CA VAL A 898 -52.70 35.35 12.62
C VAL A 898 -53.83 35.82 13.58
N HIS A 899 -53.51 36.24 14.80
CA HIS A 899 -54.49 36.85 15.72
C HIS A 899 -55.03 38.20 15.24
N ALA A 900 -54.25 38.99 14.49
CA ALA A 900 -54.73 40.24 13.90
C ALA A 900 -55.74 39.97 12.78
N ILE A 901 -55.51 38.93 11.95
CA ILE A 901 -56.45 38.47 10.93
C ILE A 901 -57.75 37.95 11.58
N ALA A 902 -57.65 37.17 12.67
CA ALA A 902 -58.80 36.71 13.45
C ALA A 902 -59.76 37.85 13.86
N ARG A 903 -59.20 39.00 14.24
CA ARG A 903 -59.94 40.19 14.68
C ARG A 903 -60.48 41.06 13.55
N ALA A 904 -60.13 40.76 12.30
CA ALA A 904 -60.48 41.55 11.12
C ALA A 904 -61.50 40.86 10.20
N THR A 905 -62.02 39.68 10.56
CA THR A 905 -62.91 38.89 9.70
C THR A 905 -64.00 38.22 10.53
N GLU A 906 -65.28 38.43 10.17
CA GLU A 906 -66.45 37.91 10.89
C GLU A 906 -67.02 36.61 10.27
N GLU A 907 -66.28 35.93 9.39
CA GLU A 907 -66.71 34.68 8.75
C GLU A 907 -66.38 33.43 9.58
N PRO A 908 -67.36 32.55 9.89
CA PRO A 908 -67.14 31.42 10.80
C PRO A 908 -66.24 30.30 10.25
N GLU A 909 -66.13 30.14 8.91
CA GLU A 909 -65.13 29.22 8.33
C GLU A 909 -63.69 29.75 8.43
N VAL A 910 -63.52 31.07 8.55
CA VAL A 910 -62.19 31.69 8.69
C VAL A 910 -61.72 31.58 10.14
N ASP A 911 -62.60 31.83 11.13
CA ASP A 911 -62.24 31.70 12.55
C ASP A 911 -61.76 30.28 12.91
N ASP A 912 -62.41 29.23 12.40
CA ASP A 912 -61.99 27.84 12.67
C ASP A 912 -60.61 27.52 12.06
N ARG A 913 -60.36 27.93 10.80
CA ARG A 913 -59.05 27.75 10.15
C ARG A 913 -57.95 28.56 10.85
N VAL A 914 -58.27 29.77 11.31
CA VAL A 914 -57.36 30.63 12.07
C VAL A 914 -57.05 30.02 13.43
N ARG A 915 -58.03 29.41 14.10
CA ARG A 915 -57.84 28.67 15.36
C ARG A 915 -56.92 27.46 15.18
N GLN A 916 -57.14 26.64 14.15
CA GLN A 916 -56.24 25.53 13.80
C GLN A 916 -54.81 26.01 13.51
N ALA A 917 -54.64 27.14 12.80
CA ALA A 917 -53.33 27.73 12.55
C ALA A 917 -52.65 28.24 13.84
N VAL A 918 -53.41 28.78 14.80
CA VAL A 918 -52.90 29.17 16.12
C VAL A 918 -52.45 27.95 16.94
N GLU A 919 -53.23 26.86 16.94
CA GLU A 919 -52.88 25.62 17.66
C GLU A 919 -51.60 24.97 17.09
N LEU A 920 -51.43 24.97 15.77
CA LEU A 920 -50.18 24.52 15.12
C LEU A 920 -48.97 25.40 15.48
N LEU A 921 -49.14 26.73 15.52
CA LEU A 921 -48.07 27.65 15.93
C LEU A 921 -47.71 27.52 17.42
N ASP A 922 -48.67 27.26 18.30
CA ASP A 922 -48.41 26.97 19.71
C ASP A 922 -47.69 25.63 19.90
N SER A 923 -48.08 24.59 19.15
CA SER A 923 -47.37 23.31 19.13
C SER A 923 -45.92 23.47 18.66
N ALA A 924 -45.69 24.17 17.54
CA ALA A 924 -44.35 24.46 17.03
C ALA A 924 -43.50 25.27 18.03
N THR A 925 -44.11 26.25 18.72
CA THR A 925 -43.44 27.04 19.76
C THR A 925 -43.07 26.19 20.98
N ALA A 926 -43.94 25.25 21.38
CA ALA A 926 -43.65 24.30 22.45
C ALA A 926 -42.51 23.34 22.08
N THR A 927 -42.55 22.72 20.90
CA THR A 927 -41.49 21.83 20.41
C THR A 927 -40.15 22.55 20.28
N SER A 928 -40.14 23.78 19.78
CA SER A 928 -38.93 24.62 19.70
C SER A 928 -38.32 24.87 21.08
N ARG A 929 -39.13 25.20 22.10
CA ARG A 929 -38.66 25.37 23.48
C ARG A 929 -38.09 24.09 24.07
N THR A 930 -38.74 22.95 23.84
CA THR A 930 -38.21 21.64 24.26
C THR A 930 -36.83 21.40 23.63
N LEU A 931 -36.68 21.63 22.31
CA LEU A 931 -35.40 21.51 21.61
C LEU A 931 -34.32 22.43 22.19
N THR A 932 -34.61 23.71 22.44
CA THR A 932 -33.68 24.64 23.11
C THR A 932 -33.23 24.10 24.48
N THR A 933 -34.16 23.64 25.33
CA THR A 933 -33.82 23.10 26.67
C THR A 933 -33.08 21.76 26.65
N SER A 934 -33.25 20.99 25.57
CA SER A 934 -32.46 19.76 25.32
C SER A 934 -31.02 20.10 24.92
N LEU A 935 -30.82 21.16 24.13
CA LEU A 935 -29.50 21.57 23.60
C LEU A 935 -28.68 22.42 24.60
N SER A 936 -29.31 23.33 25.36
CA SER A 936 -28.64 24.15 26.39
C SER A 936 -29.59 24.38 27.59
N PRO A 937 -29.44 23.64 28.71
CA PRO A 937 -30.29 23.79 29.89
C PRO A 937 -30.00 25.13 30.61
N PRO A 938 -30.98 26.03 30.81
CA PRO A 938 -30.73 27.41 31.25
C PRO A 938 -30.17 27.53 32.67
N VAL A 939 -30.44 26.57 33.55
CA VAL A 939 -30.08 26.61 34.99
C VAL A 939 -28.57 26.68 35.25
N LEU A 940 -27.75 26.22 34.31
CA LEU A 940 -26.29 26.28 34.42
C LEU A 940 -25.75 27.72 34.54
N ARG A 941 -26.41 28.70 33.90
CA ARG A 941 -25.87 30.07 33.75
C ARG A 941 -25.94 30.90 35.04
N ASP A 942 -26.96 30.66 35.88
CA ASP A 942 -27.26 31.51 37.05
C ASP A 942 -27.09 30.79 38.42
N ALA A 943 -27.16 29.45 38.46
CA ALA A 943 -27.28 28.70 39.72
C ALA A 943 -26.22 27.59 39.94
N GLY A 944 -25.40 27.30 38.93
CA GLY A 944 -24.28 26.36 39.02
C GLY A 944 -24.67 24.86 39.04
N PHE A 945 -23.64 24.02 38.93
CA PHE A 945 -23.77 22.58 38.63
C PHE A 945 -24.72 21.80 39.57
N ILE A 946 -24.63 22.01 40.89
CA ILE A 946 -25.48 21.30 41.87
C ILE A 946 -26.96 21.69 41.72
N ALA A 947 -27.27 22.95 41.39
CA ALA A 947 -28.64 23.36 41.07
C ALA A 947 -29.12 22.74 39.75
N GLY A 948 -28.22 22.59 38.77
CA GLY A 948 -28.49 21.85 37.53
C GLY A 948 -28.87 20.38 37.75
N LEU A 949 -28.15 19.66 38.62
CA LEU A 949 -28.50 18.27 38.98
C LEU A 949 -29.86 18.18 39.68
N ASN A 950 -30.15 19.09 40.62
CA ASN A 950 -31.46 19.17 41.28
C ASN A 950 -32.60 19.52 40.29
N TRP A 951 -32.32 20.34 39.28
CA TRP A 951 -33.27 20.62 38.20
C TRP A 951 -33.55 19.40 37.32
N ILE A 952 -32.52 18.59 36.97
CA ILE A 952 -32.72 17.33 36.24
C ILE A 952 -33.63 16.38 37.03
N ALA A 953 -33.40 16.23 38.34
CA ALA A 953 -34.25 15.41 39.21
C ALA A 953 -35.72 15.90 39.23
N ALA A 954 -35.93 17.22 39.31
CA ALA A 954 -37.26 17.82 39.28
C ALA A 954 -37.95 17.70 37.89
N GLU A 955 -37.17 17.69 36.80
CA GLU A 955 -37.67 17.53 35.43
C GLU A 955 -38.09 16.09 35.15
N PHE A 956 -37.25 15.11 35.49
CA PHE A 956 -37.59 13.69 35.31
C PHE A 956 -38.82 13.29 36.12
N LYS A 957 -38.97 13.80 37.35
CA LYS A 957 -40.19 13.60 38.14
C LYS A 957 -41.45 14.19 37.51
N ARG A 958 -41.36 15.33 36.81
CA ARG A 958 -42.51 15.99 36.17
C ARG A 958 -42.91 15.32 34.86
N THR A 959 -41.92 14.91 34.07
CA THR A 959 -42.09 14.55 32.66
C THR A 959 -42.05 13.03 32.43
N HIS A 960 -41.40 12.27 33.31
CA HIS A 960 -41.27 10.80 33.24
C HIS A 960 -41.74 10.08 34.53
N GLY A 961 -42.19 10.82 35.56
CA GLY A 961 -42.64 10.27 36.84
C GLY A 961 -41.51 9.84 37.81
N LEU A 962 -40.31 9.54 37.31
CA LEU A 962 -39.16 9.04 38.08
C LEU A 962 -38.78 9.98 39.24
N ARG A 963 -38.83 9.47 40.47
CA ARG A 963 -38.49 10.18 41.70
C ARG A 963 -36.99 10.02 41.97
N VAL A 964 -36.21 10.95 41.42
CA VAL A 964 -34.75 11.02 41.64
C VAL A 964 -34.45 11.73 42.96
N THR A 965 -33.73 11.09 43.88
CA THR A 965 -33.13 11.72 45.07
C THR A 965 -31.71 12.20 44.75
N VAL A 966 -31.31 13.38 45.25
CA VAL A 966 -29.97 13.95 45.03
C VAL A 966 -29.26 14.13 46.36
N GLU A 967 -28.14 13.44 46.55
CA GLU A 967 -27.27 13.57 47.73
C GLU A 967 -25.92 14.19 47.33
N VAL A 968 -25.36 15.06 48.19
CA VAL A 968 -24.05 15.68 47.99
C VAL A 968 -23.18 15.46 49.23
N VAL A 969 -22.18 14.60 49.09
CA VAL A 969 -21.27 14.17 50.16
C VAL A 969 -19.92 14.88 49.99
N ASN A 970 -19.61 15.77 50.94
CA ASN A 970 -18.55 16.79 50.86
C ASN A 970 -18.83 17.87 49.80
N ARG A 971 -18.49 19.14 50.10
CA ARG A 971 -18.67 20.23 49.13
C ARG A 971 -17.54 20.24 48.12
N THR A 972 -17.89 20.17 46.83
CA THR A 972 -16.94 20.38 45.73
C THR A 972 -16.89 21.86 45.35
N GLU A 973 -15.82 22.25 44.66
CA GLU A 973 -15.85 23.43 43.82
C GLU A 973 -16.69 23.13 42.56
N PRO A 974 -17.28 24.13 41.89
CA PRO A 974 -17.99 23.90 40.65
C PRO A 974 -17.01 23.44 39.54
N PRO A 975 -17.43 22.53 38.64
CA PRO A 975 -16.74 22.32 37.37
C PRO A 975 -16.81 23.59 36.51
N SER A 976 -15.94 23.70 35.50
CA SER A 976 -16.12 24.70 34.43
C SER A 976 -17.42 24.45 33.66
N ASP A 977 -18.01 25.47 33.06
CA ASP A 977 -19.36 25.40 32.47
C ASP A 977 -19.50 24.27 31.42
N ALA A 978 -18.47 24.07 30.59
CA ALA A 978 -18.41 23.00 29.60
C ALA A 978 -18.37 21.60 30.24
N LEU A 979 -17.59 21.43 31.32
CA LEU A 979 -17.52 20.17 32.07
C LEU A 979 -18.82 19.91 32.84
N GLY A 980 -19.41 20.96 33.45
CA GLY A 980 -20.71 20.89 34.11
C GLY A 980 -21.82 20.48 33.16
N LEU A 981 -21.84 21.01 31.93
CA LEU A 981 -22.80 20.60 30.90
C LEU A 981 -22.58 19.15 30.44
N PHE A 982 -21.32 18.74 30.20
CA PHE A 982 -21.01 17.34 29.86
C PHE A 982 -21.53 16.37 30.93
N LEU A 983 -21.23 16.63 32.20
CA LEU A 983 -21.64 15.77 33.31
C LEU A 983 -23.16 15.79 33.54
N MET A 984 -23.83 16.93 33.37
CA MET A 984 -25.30 17.00 33.38
C MET A 984 -25.93 16.18 32.26
N ASN A 985 -25.34 16.18 31.06
CA ASN A 985 -25.81 15.37 29.94
C ASN A 985 -25.53 13.88 30.13
N ALA A 986 -24.39 13.49 30.71
CA ALA A 986 -24.10 12.11 31.08
C ALA A 986 -25.10 11.58 32.14
N VAL A 987 -25.34 12.34 33.21
CA VAL A 987 -26.36 12.02 34.23
C VAL A 987 -27.76 11.92 33.63
N ARG A 988 -28.14 12.84 32.72
CA ARG A 988 -29.42 12.80 32.01
C ARG A 988 -29.59 11.51 31.18
N GLU A 989 -28.56 11.11 30.44
CA GLU A 989 -28.60 9.89 29.61
C GLU A 989 -28.70 8.62 30.48
N LEU A 990 -27.96 8.57 31.59
CA LEU A 990 -28.04 7.48 32.56
C LEU A 990 -29.45 7.38 33.18
N LEU A 991 -30.01 8.50 33.66
CA LEU A 991 -31.39 8.53 34.18
C LEU A 991 -32.44 8.18 33.11
N PHE A 992 -32.21 8.49 31.84
CA PHE A 992 -33.11 8.10 30.74
C PHE A 992 -33.04 6.59 30.44
N ASN A 993 -31.89 5.96 30.65
CA ASN A 993 -31.77 4.51 30.61
C ASN A 993 -32.50 3.84 31.79
N VAL A 994 -32.47 4.42 32.99
CA VAL A 994 -33.29 3.97 34.14
C VAL A 994 -34.79 3.97 33.76
N VAL A 995 -35.31 5.10 33.24
CA VAL A 995 -36.72 5.22 32.81
C VAL A 995 -37.12 4.16 31.78
N LYS A 996 -36.21 3.77 30.87
CA LYS A 996 -36.48 2.81 29.79
C LYS A 996 -36.35 1.35 30.19
N HIS A 997 -35.46 1.03 31.14
CA HIS A 997 -34.94 -0.35 31.29
C HIS A 997 -34.96 -0.90 32.72
N ALA A 998 -35.11 -0.06 33.75
CA ALA A 998 -35.02 -0.50 35.14
C ALA A 998 -36.38 -0.92 35.75
N GLU A 999 -37.52 -0.52 35.15
CA GLU A 999 -38.88 -0.77 35.66
C GLU A 999 -39.16 -0.25 37.09
N THR A 1000 -38.41 0.76 37.55
CA THR A 1000 -38.58 1.44 38.86
C THR A 1000 -39.08 2.88 38.71
N ASP A 1001 -39.83 3.38 39.70
CA ASP A 1001 -40.21 4.80 39.81
C ASP A 1001 -39.31 5.60 40.77
N GLU A 1002 -38.29 4.98 41.37
CA GLU A 1002 -37.28 5.61 42.23
C GLU A 1002 -35.85 5.38 41.70
N ALA A 1003 -35.01 6.41 41.81
CA ALA A 1003 -33.58 6.38 41.50
C ALA A 1003 -32.81 7.37 42.40
N GLU A 1004 -31.51 7.19 42.54
CA GLU A 1004 -30.65 8.00 43.41
C GLU A 1004 -29.43 8.53 42.63
N LEU A 1005 -29.08 9.79 42.90
CA LEU A 1005 -27.95 10.50 42.32
C LEU A 1005 -27.06 11.00 43.46
N ARG A 1006 -25.87 10.40 43.64
CA ARG A 1006 -24.89 10.87 44.63
C ARG A 1006 -23.75 11.61 43.94
N LEU A 1007 -23.38 12.77 44.48
CA LEU A 1007 -22.14 13.47 44.15
C LEU A 1007 -21.23 13.36 45.38
N SER A 1008 -20.02 12.79 45.21
CA SER A 1008 -19.05 12.63 46.30
C SER A 1008 -17.66 13.14 45.92
N ARG A 1009 -16.88 13.57 46.91
CA ARG A 1009 -15.47 13.98 46.74
C ARG A 1009 -14.56 13.39 47.80
N ALA A 1010 -13.47 12.79 47.34
CA ALA A 1010 -12.26 12.45 48.10
C ALA A 1010 -11.15 13.48 47.83
N ASP A 1011 -9.98 13.32 48.44
CA ASP A 1011 -8.90 14.31 48.33
C ASP A 1011 -8.38 14.46 46.88
N GLU A 1012 -8.27 13.35 46.14
CA GLU A 1012 -7.75 13.34 44.75
C GLU A 1012 -8.81 13.06 43.67
N GLU A 1013 -10.05 12.70 44.02
CA GLU A 1013 -11.11 12.31 43.06
C GLU A 1013 -12.50 12.88 43.40
N VAL A 1014 -13.33 13.05 42.37
CA VAL A 1014 -14.76 13.38 42.42
C VAL A 1014 -15.54 12.29 41.69
N THR A 1015 -16.59 11.75 42.32
CA THR A 1015 -17.43 10.69 41.76
C THR A 1015 -18.89 11.15 41.66
N ILE A 1016 -19.56 10.79 40.56
CA ILE A 1016 -21.00 10.94 40.39
C ILE A 1016 -21.62 9.56 40.15
N ASP A 1017 -22.43 9.11 41.10
CA ASP A 1017 -23.11 7.82 41.08
C ASP A 1017 -24.57 8.01 40.66
N VAL A 1018 -25.01 7.26 39.64
CA VAL A 1018 -26.43 7.08 39.29
C VAL A 1018 -26.80 5.65 39.65
N ILE A 1019 -27.77 5.50 40.56
CA ILE A 1019 -28.18 4.22 41.14
C ILE A 1019 -29.67 4.02 40.92
N ASP A 1020 -30.06 2.83 40.47
CA ASP A 1020 -31.44 2.36 40.48
C ASP A 1020 -31.58 1.05 41.28
N HIS A 1021 -32.81 0.72 41.65
CA HIS A 1021 -33.16 -0.53 42.34
C HIS A 1021 -34.12 -1.37 41.49
N GLY A 1022 -33.91 -1.33 40.17
CA GLY A 1022 -34.73 -1.98 39.17
C GLY A 1022 -34.39 -3.44 38.88
N VAL A 1023 -34.85 -3.92 37.74
CA VAL A 1023 -34.67 -5.32 37.31
C VAL A 1023 -33.22 -5.72 37.06
N GLY A 1024 -32.31 -4.78 36.76
CA GLY A 1024 -30.91 -5.06 36.47
C GLY A 1024 -30.65 -6.01 35.28
N PHE A 1025 -29.39 -6.31 35.01
CA PHE A 1025 -28.96 -7.16 33.89
C PHE A 1025 -27.54 -7.71 34.11
N ASP A 1026 -27.10 -8.68 33.30
CA ASP A 1026 -25.72 -9.15 33.30
C ASP A 1026 -24.82 -8.25 32.43
N VAL A 1027 -23.75 -7.72 33.01
CA VAL A 1027 -22.80 -6.82 32.35
C VAL A 1027 -21.87 -7.57 31.37
N CYS A 1028 -21.74 -8.90 31.49
CA CYS A 1028 -20.93 -9.71 30.57
C CYS A 1028 -21.63 -9.92 29.21
N GLU A 1029 -22.94 -10.16 29.17
CA GLU A 1029 -23.67 -10.35 27.89
C GLU A 1029 -23.61 -9.09 27.01
N LEU A 1030 -23.51 -7.90 27.63
CA LEU A 1030 -23.30 -6.61 26.96
C LEU A 1030 -21.91 -6.39 26.35
N LYS A 1031 -20.93 -7.27 26.60
CA LYS A 1031 -19.58 -7.18 26.01
C LYS A 1031 -19.41 -8.06 24.77
N ASP A 1032 -20.10 -9.20 24.72
CA ASP A 1032 -20.08 -10.11 23.56
C ASP A 1032 -21.12 -9.72 22.49
N ALA A 1033 -22.22 -9.06 22.89
CA ALA A 1033 -23.13 -8.42 21.95
C ALA A 1033 -22.56 -7.07 21.46
N GLN A 1034 -22.69 -6.77 20.16
CA GLN A 1034 -22.38 -5.47 19.56
C GLN A 1034 -23.45 -4.39 19.92
N GLY A 1035 -23.98 -4.43 21.14
CA GLY A 1035 -25.23 -3.80 21.55
C GLY A 1035 -25.12 -2.69 22.60
N LEU A 1036 -23.91 -2.24 22.94
CA LEU A 1036 -23.73 -1.03 23.76
C LEU A 1036 -24.31 0.18 23.02
N SER A 1037 -25.28 0.86 23.65
CA SER A 1037 -25.96 2.00 23.02
C SER A 1037 -24.99 3.16 22.76
N PHE A 1038 -25.20 3.89 21.66
CA PHE A 1038 -24.33 5.01 21.24
C PHE A 1038 -24.14 6.07 22.35
N GLY A 1039 -25.13 6.26 23.22
CA GLY A 1039 -25.03 7.14 24.40
C GLY A 1039 -23.96 6.68 25.40
N LEU A 1040 -23.98 5.41 25.81
CA LEU A 1040 -23.01 4.84 26.76
C LEU A 1040 -21.59 4.80 26.18
N VAL A 1041 -21.43 4.38 24.92
CA VAL A 1041 -20.12 4.40 24.23
C VAL A 1041 -19.56 5.82 24.17
N GLY A 1042 -20.42 6.82 23.93
CA GLY A 1042 -20.06 8.22 23.96
C GLY A 1042 -19.69 8.75 25.35
N ILE A 1043 -20.30 8.24 26.43
CA ILE A 1043 -19.92 8.62 27.81
C ILE A 1043 -18.54 8.06 28.14
N ILE A 1044 -18.33 6.74 27.98
CA ILE A 1044 -17.06 6.05 28.26
C ILE A 1044 -15.89 6.78 27.58
N ARG A 1045 -15.97 6.96 26.26
CA ARG A 1045 -14.88 7.52 25.46
C ARG A 1045 -14.59 9.01 25.75
N ARG A 1046 -15.53 9.74 26.37
CA ARG A 1046 -15.30 11.13 26.83
C ARG A 1046 -14.77 11.19 28.25
N MET A 1047 -15.10 10.23 29.13
CA MET A 1047 -14.47 10.09 30.43
C MET A 1047 -12.97 9.77 30.29
N GLU A 1048 -12.62 8.81 29.43
CA GLU A 1048 -11.23 8.47 29.10
C GLU A 1048 -10.40 9.68 28.63
N LEU A 1049 -11.00 10.56 27.81
CA LEU A 1049 -10.35 11.78 27.30
C LEU A 1049 -10.14 12.85 28.38
N LEU A 1050 -11.00 12.88 29.42
CA LEU A 1050 -10.86 13.75 30.59
C LEU A 1050 -9.92 13.17 31.66
N GLY A 1051 -9.36 11.98 31.44
CA GLY A 1051 -8.56 11.26 32.43
C GLY A 1051 -9.38 10.68 33.59
N GLY A 1052 -10.68 10.44 33.36
CA GLY A 1052 -11.59 9.79 34.30
C GLY A 1052 -12.02 8.40 33.84
N GLU A 1053 -12.68 7.68 34.73
CA GLU A 1053 -13.18 6.31 34.52
C GLU A 1053 -14.71 6.28 34.54
N PHE A 1054 -15.30 5.32 33.82
CA PHE A 1054 -16.73 5.01 33.88
C PHE A 1054 -16.92 3.54 34.22
N ASP A 1055 -17.57 3.28 35.35
CA ASP A 1055 -17.91 1.95 35.81
C ASP A 1055 -19.41 1.71 35.70
N LEU A 1056 -19.79 0.50 35.29
CA LEU A 1056 -21.16 0.06 35.23
C LEU A 1056 -21.27 -1.29 35.92
N THR A 1057 -21.97 -1.31 37.06
CA THR A 1057 -22.30 -2.54 37.79
C THR A 1057 -23.81 -2.76 37.71
N SER A 1058 -24.21 -3.98 37.44
CA SER A 1058 -25.61 -4.39 37.35
C SER A 1058 -25.70 -5.88 37.68
N ALA A 1059 -26.82 -6.29 38.25
CA ALA A 1059 -27.11 -7.69 38.50
C ALA A 1059 -28.60 -7.94 38.35
N THR A 1060 -28.97 -9.01 37.65
CA THR A 1060 -30.38 -9.37 37.43
C THR A 1060 -31.11 -9.61 38.76
N GLY A 1061 -32.10 -8.78 39.05
CA GLY A 1061 -32.84 -8.72 40.32
C GLY A 1061 -32.24 -7.81 41.40
N GLY A 1062 -31.20 -7.02 41.09
CA GLY A 1062 -30.46 -6.19 42.05
C GLY A 1062 -30.23 -4.73 41.64
N GLY A 1063 -30.89 -4.24 40.58
CA GLY A 1063 -30.72 -2.88 40.05
C GLY A 1063 -29.41 -2.66 39.27
N CYS A 1064 -29.15 -1.39 38.95
CA CYS A 1064 -27.93 -0.94 38.28
C CYS A 1064 -27.31 0.27 38.98
N HIS A 1065 -25.98 0.34 39.02
CA HIS A 1065 -25.19 1.44 39.52
C HIS A 1065 -24.11 1.80 38.50
N ALA A 1066 -24.21 3.02 37.96
CA ALA A 1066 -23.23 3.62 37.07
C ALA A 1066 -22.45 4.71 37.81
N ALA A 1067 -21.12 4.66 37.79
CA ALA A 1067 -20.25 5.62 38.45
C ALA A 1067 -19.36 6.36 37.43
N LEU A 1068 -19.35 7.69 37.52
CA LEU A 1068 -18.49 8.59 36.74
C LEU A 1068 -17.39 9.11 37.67
N ARG A 1069 -16.14 8.63 37.52
CA ARG A 1069 -15.00 8.99 38.38
C ARG A 1069 -14.05 9.93 37.65
N LEU A 1070 -13.65 11.04 38.29
CA LEU A 1070 -12.80 12.08 37.69
C LEU A 1070 -11.75 12.60 38.69
N PRO A 1071 -10.52 12.90 38.23
CA PRO A 1071 -9.51 13.52 39.11
C PRO A 1071 -9.98 14.88 39.62
N ALA A 1072 -9.86 15.13 40.93
CA ALA A 1072 -10.35 16.35 41.57
C ALA A 1072 -9.65 17.62 41.04
N ALA A 1073 -8.46 17.50 40.45
CA ALA A 1073 -7.74 18.60 39.79
C ALA A 1073 -8.34 19.08 38.45
N VAL A 1074 -9.38 18.39 37.94
CA VAL A 1074 -10.19 18.82 36.79
C VAL A 1074 -11.33 19.75 37.24
N PHE A 1075 -11.79 19.61 38.48
CA PHE A 1075 -12.67 20.58 39.15
C PHE A 1075 -11.82 21.72 39.75
N GLY A 1076 -12.34 22.95 39.79
CA GLY A 1076 -11.60 24.09 40.35
C GLY A 1076 -10.54 24.74 39.43
N ARG A 1077 -10.39 24.31 38.17
CA ARG A 1077 -9.64 25.08 37.16
C ARG A 1077 -10.57 26.10 36.47
N PRO A 1078 -10.49 27.42 36.78
CA PRO A 1078 -11.02 28.43 35.87
C PRO A 1078 -10.29 28.34 34.53
N GLY A 1079 -11.02 28.48 33.43
CA GLY A 1079 -10.56 28.06 32.10
C GLY A 1079 -9.26 28.73 31.63
N THR A 1080 -8.16 27.96 31.61
CA THR A 1080 -6.85 28.38 31.10
C THR A 1080 -6.82 28.40 29.56
N ALA A 1081 -7.71 29.19 28.96
CA ALA A 1081 -7.81 29.46 27.53
C ALA A 1081 -8.06 30.96 27.22
N LEU A 1082 -8.48 31.78 28.20
CA LEU A 1082 -8.80 33.20 28.02
C LEU A 1082 -7.87 34.19 28.75
N SER A 1083 -6.84 33.70 29.45
CA SER A 1083 -5.92 34.49 30.28
C SER A 1083 -4.88 35.31 29.47
N ARG A 1084 -5.33 35.96 28.38
CA ARG A 1084 -4.60 36.98 27.60
C ARG A 1084 -5.49 38.19 27.22
N LEU A 1085 -6.75 38.24 27.67
CA LEU A 1085 -7.66 39.37 27.41
C LEU A 1085 -7.95 40.23 28.65
N ASP A 1086 -7.50 39.84 29.85
CA ASP A 1086 -7.75 40.60 31.08
C ASP A 1086 -6.69 41.69 31.37
N ASP A 1087 -5.50 41.62 30.75
CA ASP A 1087 -4.45 42.68 30.83
C ASP A 1087 -4.93 44.05 30.30
N TYR A 1088 -6.06 44.11 29.60
CA TYR A 1088 -6.68 45.36 29.14
C TYR A 1088 -7.76 45.93 30.08
N LYS A 1089 -8.12 45.24 31.17
CA LYS A 1089 -9.27 45.63 32.03
C LYS A 1089 -8.92 46.40 33.31
N GLU A 1090 -7.67 46.39 33.78
CA GLU A 1090 -7.30 47.17 34.98
C GLU A 1090 -7.30 48.69 34.74
N SER A 1091 -7.12 49.14 33.48
CA SER A 1091 -7.06 50.56 33.09
C SER A 1091 -8.36 51.35 33.29
N ALA A 1092 -9.50 50.68 33.53
CA ALA A 1092 -10.84 51.27 33.41
C ALA A 1092 -11.69 51.25 34.71
N ARG A 1093 -11.06 51.23 35.90
CA ARG A 1093 -11.77 51.52 37.17
C ARG A 1093 -12.08 53.01 37.34
N ILE A 1094 -12.91 53.56 36.44
CA ILE A 1094 -13.59 54.83 36.68
C ILE A 1094 -14.73 54.59 37.69
N GLN A 1095 -14.91 55.54 38.59
CA GLN A 1095 -15.77 55.43 39.76
C GLN A 1095 -17.25 55.41 39.35
N ARG A 1096 -18.06 54.53 39.96
CA ARG A 1096 -19.52 54.69 39.95
C ARG A 1096 -19.89 55.86 40.86
N GLY A 1097 -20.06 57.03 40.27
CA GLY A 1097 -20.83 58.14 40.84
C GLY A 1097 -22.33 57.92 40.67
N ASP A 1098 -23.14 58.79 41.28
CA ASP A 1098 -24.60 58.65 41.30
C ASP A 1098 -25.29 58.96 39.96
N ALA A 1099 -26.31 58.14 39.68
CA ALA A 1099 -27.56 58.44 38.97
C ALA A 1099 -27.56 59.37 37.74
N GLU A 1100 -27.56 58.77 36.55
CA GLU A 1100 -28.43 59.19 35.43
C GLU A 1100 -28.80 57.97 34.57
N ARG A 1101 -29.86 58.04 33.75
CA ARG A 1101 -30.24 56.93 32.84
C ARG A 1101 -29.39 57.05 31.57
N PRO A 1102 -28.72 55.97 31.11
CA PRO A 1102 -27.94 56.01 29.88
C PRO A 1102 -28.81 56.41 28.68
N ARG A 1103 -28.33 57.40 27.95
CA ARG A 1103 -29.02 58.09 26.85
C ARG A 1103 -28.66 57.42 25.52
N VAL A 1104 -29.66 56.87 24.83
CA VAL A 1104 -29.48 55.98 23.68
C VAL A 1104 -30.05 56.59 22.40
N LEU A 1105 -29.24 56.60 21.34
CA LEU A 1105 -29.65 56.89 19.97
C LEU A 1105 -29.79 55.57 19.20
N ILE A 1106 -30.89 55.39 18.46
CA ILE A 1106 -31.16 54.18 17.68
C ILE A 1106 -31.11 54.53 16.19
N VAL A 1107 -30.25 53.85 15.43
CA VAL A 1107 -30.01 54.11 14.01
C VAL A 1107 -30.26 52.82 13.22
N ASP A 1108 -31.29 52.85 12.38
CA ASP A 1108 -31.80 51.70 11.62
C ASP A 1108 -32.62 52.23 10.44
N ASP A 1109 -32.40 51.74 9.21
CA ASP A 1109 -33.12 52.25 8.02
C ASP A 1109 -34.57 51.71 7.92
N HIS A 1110 -34.90 50.64 8.64
CA HIS A 1110 -36.24 50.07 8.70
C HIS A 1110 -37.04 50.69 9.85
N GLU A 1111 -37.95 51.61 9.49
CA GLU A 1111 -38.86 52.32 10.40
C GLU A 1111 -39.53 51.40 11.45
N ILE A 1112 -39.97 50.21 11.05
CA ILE A 1112 -40.64 49.24 11.95
C ILE A 1112 -39.69 48.70 13.03
N ILE A 1113 -38.41 48.46 12.72
CA ILE A 1113 -37.43 47.95 13.67
C ILE A 1113 -37.04 49.07 14.64
N ARG A 1114 -36.78 50.27 14.10
CA ARG A 1114 -36.47 51.49 14.85
C ARG A 1114 -37.57 51.83 15.87
N ASP A 1115 -38.84 51.79 15.46
CA ASP A 1115 -40.00 52.00 16.35
C ASP A 1115 -40.15 50.87 17.38
N GLY A 1116 -39.88 49.62 17.00
CA GLY A 1116 -39.91 48.47 17.89
C GLY A 1116 -38.87 48.57 19.01
N LEU A 1117 -37.61 48.85 18.66
CA LEU A 1117 -36.51 49.04 19.58
C LEU A 1117 -36.74 50.26 20.50
N ALA A 1118 -37.21 51.38 19.95
CA ALA A 1118 -37.52 52.58 20.73
C ALA A 1118 -38.59 52.31 21.80
N ARG A 1119 -39.69 51.63 21.43
CA ARG A 1119 -40.78 51.26 22.35
C ARG A 1119 -40.33 50.20 23.37
N MET A 1120 -39.49 49.24 22.98
CA MET A 1120 -38.94 48.22 23.87
C MET A 1120 -38.04 48.85 24.94
N LEU A 1121 -37.08 49.68 24.53
CA LEU A 1121 -36.15 50.34 25.45
C LEU A 1121 -36.87 51.36 26.35
N ALA A 1122 -37.84 52.11 25.83
CA ALA A 1122 -38.69 53.00 26.63
C ALA A 1122 -39.64 52.28 27.60
N SER A 1123 -39.81 50.95 27.50
CA SER A 1123 -40.59 50.15 28.44
C SER A 1123 -39.79 49.66 29.66
N GLY A 1124 -38.46 49.83 29.65
CA GLY A 1124 -37.57 49.45 30.75
C GLY A 1124 -37.15 50.66 31.60
N ASP A 1125 -37.24 50.54 32.92
CA ASP A 1125 -36.98 51.64 33.89
C ASP A 1125 -35.49 52.05 34.04
N GLY A 1126 -34.64 51.73 33.06
CA GLY A 1126 -33.17 51.85 33.15
C GLY A 1126 -32.47 52.51 31.97
N VAL A 1127 -33.19 52.98 30.94
CA VAL A 1127 -32.62 53.58 29.71
C VAL A 1127 -33.47 54.77 29.27
N GLU A 1128 -32.87 55.77 28.63
CA GLU A 1128 -33.58 56.88 27.98
C GLU A 1128 -33.28 56.87 26.47
N VAL A 1129 -34.30 56.69 25.62
CA VAL A 1129 -34.12 56.82 24.15
C VAL A 1129 -34.23 58.29 23.78
N VAL A 1130 -33.12 58.91 23.38
CA VAL A 1130 -33.03 60.37 23.15
C VAL A 1130 -33.26 60.78 21.70
N GLY A 1131 -33.22 59.82 20.77
CA GLY A 1131 -33.48 60.07 19.35
C GLY A 1131 -33.44 58.79 18.52
N THR A 1132 -33.86 58.92 17.27
CA THR A 1132 -33.85 57.84 16.28
C THR A 1132 -33.44 58.39 14.92
N ALA A 1133 -32.58 57.70 14.18
CA ALA A 1133 -32.11 58.07 12.85
C ALA A 1133 -32.35 56.96 11.81
N ALA A 1134 -32.55 57.34 10.56
CA ALA A 1134 -32.84 56.44 9.43
C ALA A 1134 -31.62 56.16 8.53
N ASP A 1135 -30.54 56.95 8.58
CA ASP A 1135 -29.30 56.65 7.89
C ASP A 1135 -28.05 57.22 8.60
N GLY A 1136 -26.86 56.81 8.14
CA GLY A 1136 -25.57 57.19 8.73
C GLY A 1136 -25.27 58.69 8.79
N HIS A 1137 -25.82 59.53 7.91
CA HIS A 1137 -25.64 60.99 7.99
C HIS A 1137 -26.46 61.59 9.14
N GLU A 1138 -27.73 61.21 9.26
CA GLU A 1138 -28.61 61.63 10.35
C GLU A 1138 -28.07 61.13 11.70
N ALA A 1139 -27.46 59.94 11.71
CA ALA A 1139 -26.75 59.41 12.88
C ALA A 1139 -25.59 60.31 13.34
N ILE A 1140 -24.80 60.85 12.41
CA ILE A 1140 -23.68 61.77 12.72
C ILE A 1140 -24.23 63.09 13.28
N GLU A 1141 -25.23 63.70 12.64
CA GLU A 1141 -25.82 64.96 13.11
C GLU A 1141 -26.47 64.81 14.49
N LEU A 1142 -27.25 63.73 14.72
CA LEU A 1142 -27.89 63.47 16.00
C LEU A 1142 -26.91 63.02 17.10
N ALA A 1143 -25.80 62.34 16.76
CA ALA A 1143 -24.74 62.05 17.74
C ALA A 1143 -24.12 63.34 18.29
N VAL A 1144 -23.75 64.27 17.41
CA VAL A 1144 -23.19 65.59 17.80
C VAL A 1144 -24.22 66.42 18.56
N GLY A 1145 -25.47 66.45 18.10
CA GLY A 1145 -26.54 67.30 18.65
C GLY A 1145 -27.15 66.82 19.97
N LEU A 1146 -27.31 65.49 20.15
CA LEU A 1146 -27.97 64.90 21.33
C LEU A 1146 -26.98 64.41 22.39
N GLN A 1147 -25.72 64.16 22.00
CA GLN A 1147 -24.67 63.54 22.81
C GLN A 1147 -25.13 62.29 23.58
N PRO A 1148 -25.50 61.19 22.88
CA PRO A 1148 -25.88 59.94 23.53
C PRO A 1148 -24.67 59.25 24.20
N ASP A 1149 -24.92 58.52 25.28
CA ASP A 1149 -23.93 57.64 25.91
C ASP A 1149 -23.66 56.40 25.05
N VAL A 1150 -24.72 55.90 24.39
CA VAL A 1150 -24.68 54.70 23.54
C VAL A 1150 -25.46 54.93 22.25
N ILE A 1151 -24.91 54.46 21.12
CA ILE A 1151 -25.59 54.42 19.83
C ILE A 1151 -25.78 52.95 19.42
N LEU A 1152 -27.02 52.53 19.20
CA LEU A 1152 -27.34 51.29 18.50
C LEU A 1152 -27.36 51.60 16.99
N MET A 1153 -26.53 50.91 16.21
CA MET A 1153 -26.25 51.27 14.82
C MET A 1153 -26.35 50.04 13.92
N ASP A 1154 -27.35 49.96 13.03
CA ASP A 1154 -27.32 48.97 11.96
C ASP A 1154 -26.16 49.22 10.98
N ILE A 1155 -25.54 48.14 10.51
CA ILE A 1155 -24.39 48.17 9.62
C ILE A 1155 -24.83 48.21 8.13
N GLY A 1156 -26.01 47.71 7.78
CA GLY A 1156 -26.50 47.54 6.40
C GLY A 1156 -27.01 48.79 5.68
N MET A 1157 -27.30 49.86 6.42
CA MET A 1157 -27.99 51.08 5.96
C MET A 1157 -27.40 51.80 4.73
N LYS A 1158 -28.25 52.59 4.07
CA LYS A 1158 -27.92 53.50 2.95
C LYS A 1158 -28.69 54.82 3.08
N PRO A 1159 -28.20 55.97 2.55
CA PRO A 1159 -27.05 56.13 1.65
C PRO A 1159 -25.65 56.02 2.30
N MET A 1160 -25.51 56.25 3.61
CA MET A 1160 -24.27 55.99 4.35
C MET A 1160 -24.47 54.79 5.29
N ASN A 1161 -23.51 53.87 5.27
CA ASN A 1161 -23.54 52.64 6.08
C ASN A 1161 -23.07 52.88 7.53
N GLY A 1162 -23.47 51.99 8.43
CA GLY A 1162 -23.19 52.12 9.86
C GLY A 1162 -21.71 52.07 10.23
N ILE A 1163 -20.86 51.36 9.48
CA ILE A 1163 -19.41 51.30 9.73
C ILE A 1163 -18.75 52.65 9.43
N GLU A 1164 -19.13 53.29 8.32
CA GLU A 1164 -18.60 54.61 7.95
C GLU A 1164 -19.09 55.71 8.92
N ALA A 1165 -20.38 55.68 9.30
CA ALA A 1165 -20.91 56.57 10.32
C ALA A 1165 -20.22 56.36 11.68
N THR A 1166 -20.02 55.10 12.10
CA THR A 1166 -19.29 54.73 13.33
C THR A 1166 -17.88 55.31 13.33
N ARG A 1167 -17.14 55.18 12.23
CA ARG A 1167 -15.80 55.75 12.08
C ARG A 1167 -15.80 57.26 12.28
N ILE A 1168 -16.70 57.99 11.60
CA ILE A 1168 -16.78 59.45 11.68
C ILE A 1168 -17.18 59.92 13.09
N ILE A 1169 -18.14 59.25 13.74
CA ILE A 1169 -18.55 59.58 15.11
C ILE A 1169 -17.43 59.31 16.11
N MET A 1170 -16.71 58.18 15.98
CA MET A 1170 -15.57 57.86 16.85
C MET A 1170 -14.35 58.77 16.64
N GLU A 1171 -14.11 59.26 15.42
CA GLU A 1171 -13.08 60.27 15.13
C GLU A 1171 -13.38 61.61 15.83
N GLN A 1172 -14.66 61.98 16.03
CA GLN A 1172 -15.07 63.26 16.62
C GLN A 1172 -15.39 63.19 18.12
N HIS A 1173 -15.98 62.07 18.56
CA HIS A 1173 -16.47 61.84 19.92
C HIS A 1173 -16.11 60.42 20.44
N PRO A 1174 -14.80 60.11 20.61
CA PRO A 1174 -14.30 58.78 20.95
C PRO A 1174 -14.72 58.22 22.33
N THR A 1175 -15.48 58.99 23.11
CA THR A 1175 -16.06 58.56 24.39
C THR A 1175 -17.47 57.96 24.26
N MET A 1176 -18.16 58.18 23.14
CA MET A 1176 -19.45 57.56 22.86
C MET A 1176 -19.28 56.06 22.61
N ARG A 1177 -20.23 55.22 23.04
CA ARG A 1177 -20.17 53.78 22.80
C ARG A 1177 -21.08 53.41 21.65
N ILE A 1178 -20.54 52.81 20.59
CA ILE A 1178 -21.34 52.38 19.44
C ILE A 1178 -21.45 50.85 19.46
N ILE A 1179 -22.69 50.35 19.36
CA ILE A 1179 -23.04 48.93 19.31
C ILE A 1179 -23.57 48.66 17.90
N GLY A 1180 -22.74 48.02 17.09
CA GLY A 1180 -23.10 47.61 15.73
C GLY A 1180 -24.10 46.45 15.75
N LEU A 1181 -25.17 46.56 14.97
CA LEU A 1181 -26.11 45.48 14.65
C LEU A 1181 -25.78 44.94 13.26
N SER A 1182 -25.80 43.62 13.11
CA SER A 1182 -25.47 42.91 11.85
C SER A 1182 -26.33 41.67 11.73
N ILE A 1183 -26.76 41.35 10.51
CA ILE A 1183 -27.56 40.16 10.16
C ILE A 1183 -26.71 39.18 9.33
N HIS A 1184 -25.38 39.20 9.50
CA HIS A 1184 -24.41 38.34 8.79
C HIS A 1184 -23.38 37.76 9.78
N GLU A 1185 -23.04 36.48 9.61
CA GLU A 1185 -22.06 35.75 10.43
C GLU A 1185 -20.61 36.26 10.23
N GLU A 1186 -19.72 35.92 11.17
CA GLU A 1186 -18.51 36.68 11.53
C GLU A 1186 -17.40 36.81 10.44
N GLY A 1187 -17.53 36.14 9.28
CA GLY A 1187 -16.53 36.08 8.22
C GLY A 1187 -16.17 37.39 7.49
N LYS A 1188 -16.68 38.55 7.94
CA LYS A 1188 -16.41 39.88 7.36
C LYS A 1188 -16.03 40.98 8.37
N LEU A 1189 -15.98 40.70 9.67
CA LEU A 1189 -15.76 41.72 10.71
C LEU A 1189 -14.28 41.91 11.13
N SER A 1190 -13.32 41.25 10.47
CA SER A 1190 -11.89 41.39 10.75
C SER A 1190 -11.18 42.40 9.83
N ARG A 1191 -11.57 43.68 9.89
CA ARG A 1191 -10.84 44.83 9.32
C ARG A 1191 -11.00 46.10 10.15
#